data_AF-A0A8H6T068-F1
#
_entry.id   AF-A0A8H6T068-F1
#
_cell.length_a   1.000
_cell.length_b   1.000
_cell.length_c   1.000
_cell.angle_alpha   90.00
_cell.angle_beta   90.00
_cell.angle_gamma   90.00
#
_symmetry.space_group_name_H-M   'P 1'
#
loop_
_entity.id
_entity.type
_entity.pdbx_description
1 polymer ?
#
loop_
_entity_poly.entity_id
_entity_poly.type
_entity_poly.pdbx_seq_one_letter_code
_entity_poly.pdbx_strand_id
1 'polypeptide(L)'
;MSKRVGGHDVHRPATQKLPAEPKTLFLLFLLFLGLQVFHKVRLVCIINRVIAQMSWQFFLHQHDHRLEQTATHEFSRTEDVKFDNYSLIVRGQRLFLHSGEFHTWRLPVPSLWPDILEKAKAAGLSAISIYVHMGLSNPSRGVTDFEGFRALKPLYEAAMAAGLWVVVRPGPYINAETSAGGIAHWVTTEVGGRLRTNDSEWSQAWTKYIEAVVRETAAYQIHRGGPVIGPQQRRPSLLIFLKDNEFTQNYTGHGEYYEELLAAFRNGGIEVPLTYNDPNQAGNFINGTVRASGFVSFRLIIFLRRVLWISTGEVPRAYCQLLSNWMARLDSYPQRFDCSHPSTWRPVVDNYHEYHQRVNPSQPWYIPEFQAGSFDAWGPNSPGYGPCGVLTGPDFQSVFNMDLWASNAKLINYYMLYGYWDELGWPSFPVSVSRLTYSPSANNTDVSGVYTSYDYGAAISESRALTSKYDELKLQGMFIRSSPEFAKTEWVADSRTGLTVSSNPAVFVTKLQNPDSGAGFWVARQTNSISNLTVDFKLLLETLTAGGNLWVPLAAPALTLSGREAKTIVTDYHFGTRPDSLLVYSTARIFFAGTIGNRDVLLLHGRADQSHEFAMTMTGVPNPWFHAPEAKYNVVLADGRLGTVISILSGTAGGLITIHDSDTQLVLFADSETAQTFWAPGLSSNTDPFGNFWGIGTNSSVLVGGPYLVRSATLGDNGTSLALRGDLAAEVRFTAILPPSIRRISWNGIPLGAPDSLTSNESIKSYRLPIRASATSVVVPELTGWRYADSLPEADINFDDTKWTVANRTETNVPQKRCCMAMGAFCTDAITVCGCLTLSYSVDLIAVSCENIVLWRGHFNVAQGHEPTHLNLSINGGQAFAASVWLNENFLGTSYGNSTNNMNVIEETDDKFLLPGNSLRAGENVVTVVQDNMGLNETDGNNADSSRNPRGIRGFSLDRGQFGSWKVQGKVGGYTGQVVPRQERTVLKLPTDRFPDKTRGIFNEGGLFGERRGWHLPGFDTSSWLARELDLGIPGDVAGIAFFITDFTLSIQPFLDVHLSFHFEDTLGQPYRAYLFVNGWMMGKRIANLGPQAKFPVHQGILDYQGQNTVAVALWAMEDVPVRPKLRLIVDQVYDSALEGITSDNPPWSNVGREYL
;
A
#
# COMPACT_ATOMS: atom_id res chain seq x y z
N MET A 1 -63.25 11.47 38.55
CA MET A 1 -62.34 10.84 39.54
C MET A 1 -60.93 11.32 39.17
N SER A 2 -60.25 12.25 39.87
CA SER A 2 -59.74 12.26 41.27
C SER A 2 -58.68 11.18 41.52
N LYS A 3 -57.46 11.41 42.05
CA LYS A 3 -56.61 12.59 42.43
C LYS A 3 -55.16 12.05 42.52
N ARG A 4 -54.07 12.71 42.08
CA ARG A 4 -53.30 13.87 42.62
C ARG A 4 -52.69 13.74 44.03
N VAL A 5 -51.35 13.81 44.09
CA VAL A 5 -50.46 14.55 45.04
C VAL A 5 -49.14 14.80 44.28
N GLY A 6 -48.39 15.93 44.34
CA GLY A 6 -48.57 17.26 44.93
C GLY A 6 -47.27 18.11 44.77
N GLY A 7 -47.37 19.40 44.41
CA GLY A 7 -46.26 20.39 44.49
C GLY A 7 -46.38 21.23 45.78
N HIS A 8 -45.78 22.42 45.98
CA HIS A 8 -44.79 23.25 45.26
C HIS A 8 -44.34 24.36 46.26
N ASP A 9 -43.19 25.01 46.03
CA ASP A 9 -42.91 26.45 46.26
C ASP A 9 -42.77 27.17 47.64
N VAL A 10 -41.55 27.73 47.85
CA VAL A 10 -41.21 29.20 47.88
C VAL A 10 -41.24 30.07 49.19
N HIS A 11 -40.11 30.78 49.38
CA HIS A 11 -39.85 32.13 49.99
C HIS A 11 -39.41 32.38 51.46
N ARG A 12 -38.76 33.58 51.61
CA ARG A 12 -37.89 34.11 52.69
C ARG A 12 -38.64 34.83 53.84
N PRO A 13 -37.95 35.22 54.94
CA PRO A 13 -37.55 36.64 55.15
C PRO A 13 -36.03 36.79 55.58
N ALA A 14 -35.44 37.85 56.17
CA ALA A 14 -35.93 39.08 56.82
C ALA A 14 -34.96 40.32 56.83
N THR A 15 -35.28 41.29 57.71
CA THR A 15 -34.80 42.68 57.99
C THR A 15 -33.62 42.79 59.02
N GLN A 16 -32.93 43.91 59.37
CA GLN A 16 -32.69 45.31 58.87
C GLN A 16 -31.57 46.04 59.71
N LYS A 17 -30.98 47.14 59.16
CA LYS A 17 -30.56 48.47 59.77
C LYS A 17 -29.72 48.57 61.10
N LEU A 18 -28.53 49.21 61.14
CA LEU A 18 -28.16 50.66 61.39
C LEU A 18 -28.19 51.14 62.88
N PRO A 19 -27.53 52.26 63.34
CA PRO A 19 -26.32 53.01 62.89
C PRO A 19 -25.35 53.58 64.01
N ALA A 20 -24.27 54.28 63.60
CA ALA A 20 -23.55 55.44 64.25
C ALA A 20 -22.90 55.30 65.67
N GLU A 21 -21.81 55.96 66.09
CA GLU A 21 -20.82 56.97 65.59
C GLU A 21 -19.56 56.93 66.54
N PRO A 22 -18.53 57.82 66.54
CA PRO A 22 -17.82 58.55 65.47
C PRO A 22 -16.26 58.37 65.53
N LYS A 23 -15.56 58.19 64.39
CA LYS A 23 -14.07 58.21 64.32
C LYS A 23 -13.48 58.87 63.04
N THR A 24 -14.22 59.81 62.45
CA THR A 24 -14.01 60.25 61.06
C THR A 24 -12.76 61.10 60.82
N LEU A 25 -12.22 61.81 61.82
CA LEU A 25 -11.03 62.66 61.62
C LEU A 25 -9.70 61.91 61.53
N PHE A 26 -9.55 60.73 62.14
CA PHE A 26 -8.28 59.99 62.14
C PHE A 26 -8.05 59.19 60.86
N LEU A 27 -9.13 58.72 60.21
CA LEU A 27 -9.04 57.98 58.95
C LEU A 27 -8.59 58.87 57.77
N LEU A 28 -8.99 60.14 57.73
CA LEU A 28 -8.65 61.06 56.64
C LEU A 28 -7.14 61.35 56.55
N PHE A 29 -6.44 61.37 57.69
CA PHE A 29 -4.98 61.58 57.72
C PHE A 29 -4.21 60.31 57.24
N LEU A 30 -4.69 59.13 57.62
CA LEU A 30 -4.16 57.84 57.13
C LEU A 30 -4.43 57.63 55.63
N LEU A 31 -5.59 58.07 55.14
CA LEU A 31 -5.92 58.05 53.71
C LEU A 31 -4.98 58.94 52.89
N PHE A 32 -4.60 60.12 53.39
CA PHE A 32 -3.69 61.02 52.66
C PHE A 32 -2.25 60.48 52.56
N LEU A 33 -1.70 59.90 53.63
CA LEU A 33 -0.40 59.20 53.56
C LEU A 33 -0.49 57.94 52.67
N GLY A 34 -1.58 57.17 52.82
CA GLY A 34 -1.83 55.97 52.01
C GLY A 34 -1.88 56.27 50.52
N LEU A 35 -2.56 57.35 50.10
CA LEU A 35 -2.71 57.74 48.70
C LEU A 35 -1.41 58.17 48.01
N GLN A 36 -0.47 58.80 48.71
CA GLN A 36 0.84 59.14 48.14
C GLN A 36 1.76 57.92 48.00
N VAL A 37 1.72 56.98 48.95
CA VAL A 37 2.43 55.69 48.81
C VAL A 37 1.80 54.85 47.70
N PHE A 38 0.47 54.78 47.60
CA PHE A 38 -0.23 54.05 46.54
C PHE A 38 0.09 54.58 45.14
N HIS A 39 0.22 55.90 44.94
CA HIS A 39 0.59 56.46 43.64
C HIS A 39 2.03 56.13 43.26
N LYS A 40 2.99 56.22 44.18
CA LYS A 40 4.39 55.82 43.88
C LYS A 40 4.51 54.32 43.62
N VAL A 41 3.83 53.47 44.40
CA VAL A 41 3.83 52.02 44.18
C VAL A 41 3.08 51.63 42.89
N ARG A 42 1.94 52.25 42.56
CA ARG A 42 1.29 52.05 41.25
C ARG A 42 2.18 52.48 40.10
N LEU A 43 2.83 53.65 40.18
CA LEU A 43 3.69 54.12 39.10
C LEU A 43 4.90 53.20 38.90
N VAL A 44 5.55 52.73 39.98
CA VAL A 44 6.65 51.75 39.90
C VAL A 44 6.16 50.39 39.39
N CYS A 45 4.99 49.91 39.80
CA CYS A 45 4.40 48.67 39.28
C CYS A 45 3.94 48.78 37.82
N ILE A 46 3.49 49.95 37.37
CA ILE A 46 3.13 50.22 35.97
C ILE A 46 4.40 50.33 35.12
N ILE A 47 5.42 51.06 35.57
CA ILE A 47 6.72 51.15 34.88
C ILE A 47 7.38 49.77 34.82
N ASN A 48 7.42 49.01 35.91
CA ASN A 48 7.93 47.64 35.90
C ASN A 48 7.08 46.70 35.05
N ARG A 49 5.76 46.89 34.95
CA ARG A 49 4.93 46.15 33.99
C ARG A 49 5.23 46.54 32.55
N VAL A 50 5.36 47.83 32.22
CA VAL A 50 5.69 48.28 30.86
C VAL A 50 7.09 47.85 30.46
N ILE A 51 8.09 47.97 31.34
CA ILE A 51 9.44 47.46 31.11
C ILE A 51 9.42 45.94 30.98
N ALA A 52 8.71 45.20 31.85
CA ALA A 52 8.58 43.75 31.71
C ALA A 52 7.85 43.35 30.43
N GLN A 53 6.84 44.11 29.98
CA GLN A 53 6.01 43.81 28.81
C GLN A 53 6.72 44.20 27.50
N MET A 54 7.48 45.30 27.47
CA MET A 54 8.38 45.64 26.38
C MET A 54 9.57 44.69 26.32
N SER A 55 10.15 44.31 27.46
CA SER A 55 11.18 43.26 27.53
C SER A 55 10.62 41.91 27.10
N TRP A 56 9.39 41.57 27.45
CA TRP A 56 8.72 40.33 27.03
C TRP A 56 8.41 40.35 25.53
N GLN A 57 8.02 41.48 24.94
CA GLN A 57 7.84 41.60 23.48
C GLN A 57 9.16 41.58 22.71
N PHE A 58 10.22 42.22 23.21
CA PHE A 58 11.56 42.14 22.60
C PHE A 58 12.17 40.74 22.76
N PHE A 59 11.93 40.09 23.91
CA PHE A 59 12.35 38.71 24.15
C PHE A 59 11.57 37.78 23.23
N LEU A 60 10.23 37.84 23.18
CA LEU A 60 9.41 37.05 22.23
C LEU A 60 9.89 37.22 20.78
N HIS A 61 10.08 38.45 20.30
CA HIS A 61 10.46 38.67 18.90
C HIS A 61 11.89 38.19 18.57
N GLN A 62 12.82 38.19 19.53
CA GLN A 62 14.14 37.56 19.36
C GLN A 62 14.16 36.06 19.70
N HIS A 63 13.15 35.55 20.42
CA HIS A 63 13.02 34.13 20.74
C HIS A 63 12.29 33.36 19.63
N ASP A 64 11.28 33.93 18.96
CA ASP A 64 10.56 33.29 17.85
C ASP A 64 11.53 32.84 16.75
N HIS A 65 12.31 33.77 16.18
CA HIS A 65 13.29 33.45 15.16
C HIS A 65 14.42 32.52 15.62
N ARG A 66 14.69 32.44 16.94
CA ARG A 66 15.60 31.41 17.48
C ARG A 66 14.90 30.08 17.69
N LEU A 67 13.63 30.06 18.08
CA LEU A 67 12.84 28.86 18.33
C LEU A 67 12.54 28.12 17.03
N GLU A 68 12.20 28.83 15.95
CA GLU A 68 12.08 28.25 14.60
C GLU A 68 13.39 27.55 14.18
N GLN A 69 14.54 28.21 14.36
CA GLN A 69 15.83 27.61 14.04
C GLN A 69 16.20 26.45 14.97
N THR A 70 15.96 26.53 16.29
CA THR A 70 16.26 25.39 17.20
C THR A 70 15.31 24.20 17.02
N ALA A 71 14.03 24.43 16.67
CA ALA A 71 13.05 23.36 16.50
C ALA A 71 13.44 22.40 15.38
N THR A 72 13.94 22.92 14.25
CA THR A 72 14.41 22.07 13.12
C THR A 72 15.60 21.15 13.48
N HIS A 73 16.34 21.46 14.55
CA HIS A 73 17.47 20.65 15.02
C HIS A 73 17.10 19.64 16.12
N GLU A 74 15.97 19.77 16.83
CA GLU A 74 15.62 18.83 17.91
C GLU A 74 14.98 17.52 17.40
N PHE A 75 14.32 17.52 16.25
CA PHE A 75 13.55 16.35 15.77
C PHE A 75 14.32 15.35 14.88
N SER A 76 15.51 15.69 14.37
CA SER A 76 16.29 14.80 13.50
C SER A 76 17.62 14.35 14.13
N ARG A 77 18.05 13.14 13.77
CA ARG A 77 19.37 12.58 14.14
C ARG A 77 20.41 12.71 13.01
N THR A 78 20.03 13.24 11.85
CA THR A 78 20.87 13.32 10.65
C THR A 78 20.74 14.69 10.00
N GLU A 79 21.84 15.26 9.50
CA GLU A 79 21.77 16.54 8.77
C GLU A 79 21.16 16.40 7.36
N ASP A 80 21.24 15.22 6.74
CA ASP A 80 20.73 14.96 5.38
C ASP A 80 19.20 14.84 5.29
N VAL A 81 18.50 14.55 6.39
CA VAL A 81 17.03 14.53 6.45
C VAL A 81 16.57 15.26 7.69
N LYS A 82 15.84 16.35 7.49
CA LYS A 82 15.15 17.09 8.55
C LYS A 82 13.67 17.25 8.17
N PHE A 83 12.89 17.84 9.05
CA PHE A 83 11.54 18.27 8.75
C PHE A 83 11.14 19.43 9.67
N ASP A 84 10.13 20.17 9.25
CA ASP A 84 9.45 21.19 10.04
C ASP A 84 7.92 21.00 9.92
N ASN A 85 7.14 21.98 10.38
CA ASN A 85 5.68 21.97 10.26
C ASN A 85 5.14 21.99 8.82
N TYR A 86 5.99 22.22 7.81
CA TYR A 86 5.57 22.25 6.40
C TYR A 86 5.89 20.94 5.68
N SER A 87 7.16 20.51 5.66
CA SER A 87 7.60 19.41 4.79
C SER A 87 8.89 18.72 5.27
N LEU A 88 9.27 17.64 4.58
CA LEU A 88 10.62 17.09 4.69
C LEU A 88 11.63 18.07 4.06
N ILE A 89 12.83 18.12 4.63
CA ILE A 89 13.99 18.84 4.09
C ILE A 89 15.09 17.80 3.88
N VAL A 90 15.37 17.47 2.62
CA VAL A 90 16.32 16.44 2.21
C VAL A 90 17.53 17.10 1.56
N ARG A 91 18.71 16.95 2.17
CA ARG A 91 19.97 17.61 1.78
C ARG A 91 19.82 19.14 1.57
N GLY A 92 19.00 19.77 2.41
CA GLY A 92 18.70 21.22 2.37
C GLY A 92 17.57 21.63 1.41
N GLN A 93 17.03 20.72 0.60
CA GLN A 93 15.91 20.98 -0.31
C GLN A 93 14.59 20.50 0.27
N ARG A 94 13.51 21.29 0.13
CA ARG A 94 12.17 20.85 0.56
C ARG A 94 11.63 19.78 -0.37
N LEU A 95 11.05 18.75 0.21
CA LEU A 95 10.49 17.61 -0.51
C LEU A 95 9.02 17.41 -0.13
N PHE A 96 8.13 17.53 -1.13
CA PHE A 96 6.83 16.89 -1.07
C PHE A 96 7.05 15.38 -1.25
N LEU A 97 6.74 14.57 -0.24
CA LEU A 97 6.83 13.12 -0.34
C LEU A 97 5.59 12.62 -1.08
N HIS A 98 5.70 12.54 -2.40
CA HIS A 98 4.67 12.02 -3.30
C HIS A 98 5.02 10.56 -3.58
N SER A 99 4.33 9.64 -2.91
CA SER A 99 4.70 8.23 -2.82
C SER A 99 3.56 7.30 -3.28
N GLY A 100 3.93 6.09 -3.68
CA GLY A 100 2.98 5.02 -3.96
C GLY A 100 3.47 3.68 -3.39
N GLU A 101 2.55 2.84 -2.93
CA GLU A 101 2.89 1.56 -2.31
C GLU A 101 3.20 0.47 -3.35
N PHE A 102 4.28 -0.27 -3.11
CA PHE A 102 4.70 -1.42 -3.91
C PHE A 102 5.24 -2.55 -3.00
N HIS A 103 4.67 -3.75 -3.13
CA HIS A 103 5.11 -4.93 -2.37
C HIS A 103 5.95 -5.86 -3.25
N THR A 104 7.25 -5.98 -2.95
CA THR A 104 8.18 -6.75 -3.81
C THR A 104 7.86 -8.24 -3.87
N TRP A 105 7.44 -8.86 -2.77
CA TRP A 105 7.12 -10.29 -2.76
C TRP A 105 5.88 -10.62 -3.58
N ARG A 106 4.97 -9.65 -3.76
CA ARG A 106 3.83 -9.80 -4.66
C ARG A 106 4.31 -9.98 -6.11
N LEU A 107 5.44 -9.37 -6.50
CA LEU A 107 6.14 -9.54 -7.78
C LEU A 107 7.45 -10.32 -7.64
N PRO A 108 7.42 -11.67 -7.62
CA PRO A 108 8.59 -12.51 -7.38
C PRO A 108 9.58 -12.60 -8.56
N VAL A 109 9.63 -11.58 -9.41
CA VAL A 109 10.58 -11.42 -10.51
C VAL A 109 11.38 -10.14 -10.25
N PRO A 110 12.53 -10.20 -9.55
CA PRO A 110 13.29 -9.00 -9.17
C PRO A 110 13.75 -8.14 -10.35
N SER A 111 13.98 -8.75 -11.52
CA SER A 111 14.29 -8.04 -12.77
C SER A 111 13.13 -7.19 -13.31
N LEU A 112 11.89 -7.41 -12.84
CA LEU A 112 10.72 -6.57 -13.16
C LEU A 112 10.47 -5.45 -12.15
N TRP A 113 11.14 -5.43 -10.99
CA TRP A 113 11.00 -4.30 -10.05
C TRP A 113 11.36 -2.95 -10.68
N PRO A 114 12.45 -2.81 -11.49
CA PRO A 114 12.74 -1.56 -12.20
C PRO A 114 11.59 -1.05 -13.08
N ASP A 115 10.77 -1.92 -13.68
CA ASP A 115 9.63 -1.50 -14.51
C ASP A 115 8.59 -0.70 -13.69
N ILE A 116 8.24 -1.19 -12.50
CA ILE A 116 7.31 -0.52 -11.59
C ILE A 116 7.90 0.81 -11.09
N LEU A 117 9.20 0.84 -10.82
CA LEU A 117 9.91 2.04 -10.33
C LEU A 117 10.06 3.11 -11.42
N GLU A 118 10.33 2.72 -12.67
CA GLU A 118 10.35 3.65 -13.80
C GLU A 118 8.95 4.22 -14.07
N LYS A 119 7.90 3.42 -13.94
CA LYS A 119 6.50 3.89 -14.01
C LYS A 119 6.18 4.85 -12.86
N ALA A 120 6.52 4.50 -11.61
CA ALA A 120 6.39 5.41 -10.47
C ALA A 120 7.09 6.76 -10.70
N LYS A 121 8.33 6.73 -11.20
CA LYS A 121 9.11 7.93 -11.54
C LYS A 121 8.47 8.74 -12.68
N ALA A 122 7.98 8.07 -13.71
CA ALA A 122 7.34 8.70 -14.87
C ALA A 122 5.97 9.32 -14.55
N ALA A 123 5.28 8.84 -13.50
CA ALA A 123 4.12 9.50 -12.89
C ALA A 123 4.47 10.75 -12.05
N GLY A 124 5.76 11.07 -11.87
CA GLY A 124 6.17 12.20 -11.02
C GLY A 124 6.08 11.90 -9.53
N LEU A 125 6.12 10.63 -9.13
CA LEU A 125 6.37 10.27 -7.73
C LEU A 125 7.83 10.59 -7.36
N SER A 126 8.04 10.94 -6.09
CA SER A 126 9.37 11.17 -5.51
C SER A 126 9.86 9.98 -4.67
N ALA A 127 8.96 9.07 -4.29
CA ALA A 127 9.26 7.91 -3.48
C ALA A 127 8.36 6.70 -3.82
N ILE A 128 8.76 5.55 -3.29
CA ILE A 128 7.89 4.39 -3.05
C ILE A 128 7.80 4.11 -1.55
N SER A 129 6.73 3.44 -1.16
CA SER A 129 6.61 2.82 0.17
C SER A 129 6.47 1.31 0.00
N ILE A 130 7.11 0.56 0.90
CA ILE A 130 7.14 -0.90 0.87
C ILE A 130 6.87 -1.48 2.25
N TYR A 131 6.10 -2.56 2.31
CA TYR A 131 6.14 -3.48 3.44
C TYR A 131 7.34 -4.45 3.35
N VAL A 132 7.64 -5.15 4.44
CA VAL A 132 8.51 -6.36 4.44
C VAL A 132 7.79 -7.47 5.19
N HIS A 133 7.76 -8.67 4.62
CA HIS A 133 6.90 -9.76 5.08
C HIS A 133 7.69 -10.75 5.97
N MET A 134 7.32 -10.82 7.25
CA MET A 134 7.99 -11.71 8.23
C MET A 134 7.80 -13.19 7.89
N GLY A 135 6.61 -13.63 7.48
CA GLY A 135 6.36 -15.04 7.10
C GLY A 135 7.24 -15.55 5.97
N LEU A 136 7.44 -14.76 4.91
CA LEU A 136 8.34 -15.12 3.81
C LEU A 136 9.82 -15.03 4.21
N SER A 137 10.21 -14.00 4.97
CA SER A 137 11.62 -13.69 5.27
C SER A 137 12.14 -14.36 6.55
N ASN A 138 11.26 -14.89 7.39
CA ASN A 138 11.54 -15.67 8.60
C ASN A 138 10.64 -16.93 8.64
N PRO A 139 10.77 -17.83 7.64
CA PRO A 139 9.83 -18.94 7.43
C PRO A 139 9.87 -20.03 8.51
N SER A 140 10.89 -20.02 9.37
CA SER A 140 10.99 -20.95 10.50
C SER A 140 11.79 -20.32 11.63
N ARG A 141 11.58 -20.80 12.87
CA ARG A 141 12.22 -20.25 14.05
C ARG A 141 13.75 -20.18 13.90
N GLY A 142 14.27 -18.95 13.97
CA GLY A 142 15.70 -18.67 13.89
C GLY A 142 16.34 -18.69 12.49
N VAL A 143 15.56 -18.75 11.41
CA VAL A 143 16.02 -18.53 10.02
C VAL A 143 15.66 -17.13 9.56
N THR A 144 16.57 -16.45 8.87
CA THR A 144 16.23 -15.25 8.11
C THR A 144 16.71 -15.41 6.68
N ASP A 145 15.83 -15.23 5.71
CA ASP A 145 16.09 -15.32 4.29
C ASP A 145 15.68 -14.01 3.62
N PHE A 146 16.65 -13.34 3.03
CA PHE A 146 16.51 -12.08 2.30
C PHE A 146 17.18 -12.19 0.91
N GLU A 147 17.05 -13.36 0.28
CA GLU A 147 17.53 -13.63 -1.08
C GLU A 147 16.38 -13.62 -2.10
N GLY A 148 16.71 -13.58 -3.39
CA GLY A 148 15.72 -13.60 -4.48
C GLY A 148 14.69 -12.47 -4.35
N PHE A 149 13.40 -12.79 -4.43
CA PHE A 149 12.33 -11.79 -4.27
C PHE A 149 12.11 -11.28 -2.84
N ARG A 150 12.77 -11.89 -1.85
CA ARG A 150 12.77 -11.45 -0.45
C ARG A 150 13.89 -10.43 -0.17
N ALA A 151 14.76 -10.18 -1.16
CA ALA A 151 15.91 -9.29 -1.03
C ALA A 151 15.55 -7.80 -1.04
N LEU A 152 16.04 -7.06 -0.05
CA LEU A 152 15.86 -5.61 0.04
C LEU A 152 16.95 -4.83 -0.72
N LYS A 153 18.18 -5.37 -0.78
CA LYS A 153 19.31 -4.72 -1.47
C LYS A 153 19.03 -4.39 -2.95
N PRO A 154 18.58 -5.33 -3.82
CA PRO A 154 18.36 -5.04 -5.24
C PRO A 154 17.27 -3.99 -5.44
N LEU A 155 16.26 -3.96 -4.57
CA LEU A 155 15.23 -2.93 -4.56
C LEU A 155 15.80 -1.54 -4.25
N TYR A 156 16.64 -1.40 -3.21
CA TYR A 156 17.26 -0.10 -2.89
C TYR A 156 18.15 0.41 -4.03
N GLU A 157 18.87 -0.50 -4.70
CA GLU A 157 19.72 -0.21 -5.86
C GLU A 157 18.87 0.19 -7.10
N ALA A 158 17.73 -0.46 -7.33
CA ALA A 158 16.79 -0.12 -8.40
C ALA A 158 16.05 1.21 -8.14
N ALA A 159 15.61 1.47 -6.91
CA ALA A 159 14.98 2.73 -6.52
C ALA A 159 15.95 3.92 -6.69
N MET A 160 17.21 3.73 -6.28
CA MET A 160 18.29 4.67 -6.56
C MET A 160 18.49 4.87 -8.08
N ALA A 161 18.51 3.79 -8.88
CA ALA A 161 18.65 3.91 -10.33
C ALA A 161 17.50 4.71 -10.97
N ALA A 162 16.25 4.52 -10.52
CA ALA A 162 15.10 5.33 -10.93
C ALA A 162 15.09 6.76 -10.34
N GLY A 163 15.90 7.03 -9.31
CA GLY A 163 15.88 8.30 -8.58
C GLY A 163 14.62 8.48 -7.72
N LEU A 164 14.24 7.43 -6.99
CA LEU A 164 13.13 7.38 -6.04
C LEU A 164 13.64 7.07 -4.63
N TRP A 165 13.05 7.74 -3.64
CA TRP A 165 13.28 7.44 -2.23
C TRP A 165 12.46 6.22 -1.82
N VAL A 166 12.86 5.55 -0.73
CA VAL A 166 12.14 4.40 -0.17
C VAL A 166 11.69 4.70 1.26
N VAL A 167 10.40 4.49 1.50
CA VAL A 167 9.79 4.37 2.82
C VAL A 167 9.69 2.88 3.15
N VAL A 168 10.32 2.42 4.23
CA VAL A 168 10.36 0.98 4.57
C VAL A 168 9.47 0.70 5.77
N ARG A 169 8.60 -0.29 5.66
CA ARG A 169 7.60 -0.66 6.68
C ARG A 169 7.75 -2.16 7.01
N PRO A 170 8.68 -2.61 7.88
CA PRO A 170 8.99 -4.02 7.97
C PRO A 170 8.10 -4.83 8.93
N GLY A 171 7.12 -4.20 9.58
CA GLY A 171 6.41 -4.82 10.68
C GLY A 171 7.31 -5.04 11.92
N PRO A 172 6.91 -5.94 12.83
CA PRO A 172 6.73 -7.36 12.48
C PRO A 172 5.34 -7.78 11.98
N TYR A 173 4.31 -6.97 12.27
CA TYR A 173 2.98 -7.10 11.69
C TYR A 173 2.76 -6.01 10.63
N ILE A 174 2.16 -6.38 9.50
CA ILE A 174 1.96 -5.48 8.36
C ILE A 174 0.50 -5.37 7.90
N ASN A 175 -0.42 -6.25 8.34
CA ASN A 175 -1.75 -6.39 7.73
C ASN A 175 -1.59 -6.71 6.23
N ALA A 176 -1.70 -5.69 5.37
CA ALA A 176 -1.46 -5.72 3.95
C ALA A 176 -2.36 -6.68 3.16
N GLU A 177 -3.42 -7.19 3.80
CA GLU A 177 -4.22 -8.33 3.37
C GLU A 177 -3.28 -9.50 3.07
N THR A 178 -2.65 -10.05 4.11
CA THR A 178 -1.72 -11.19 4.02
C THR A 178 -2.04 -12.20 5.12
N SER A 179 -1.61 -13.45 4.93
CA SER A 179 -1.77 -14.52 5.91
C SER A 179 -1.11 -14.14 7.24
N ALA A 180 -1.87 -14.26 8.34
CA ALA A 180 -1.46 -13.80 9.67
C ALA A 180 -1.12 -12.29 9.76
N GLY A 181 -1.56 -11.47 8.79
CA GLY A 181 -1.13 -10.08 8.61
C GLY A 181 0.39 -9.94 8.46
N GLY A 182 1.01 -10.94 7.84
CA GLY A 182 2.41 -11.02 7.49
C GLY A 182 3.31 -11.67 8.55
N ILE A 183 2.78 -12.00 9.73
CA ILE A 183 3.47 -12.74 10.79
C ILE A 183 3.82 -14.16 10.31
N ALA A 184 4.97 -14.69 10.71
CA ALA A 184 5.36 -16.05 10.32
C ALA A 184 4.48 -17.13 10.95
N HIS A 185 4.04 -18.13 10.17
CA HIS A 185 3.11 -19.16 10.63
C HIS A 185 3.61 -19.94 11.87
N TRP A 186 4.93 -20.15 12.00
CA TRP A 186 5.49 -20.80 13.20
C TRP A 186 5.28 -19.97 14.49
N VAL A 187 5.11 -18.65 14.39
CA VAL A 187 4.83 -17.77 15.55
C VAL A 187 3.43 -18.02 16.08
N THR A 188 2.43 -18.15 15.21
CA THR A 188 1.02 -18.25 15.62
C THR A 188 0.77 -19.53 16.46
N THR A 189 1.64 -20.52 16.29
CA THR A 189 1.57 -21.86 16.87
C THR A 189 2.58 -22.12 18.00
N GLU A 190 3.85 -21.70 17.85
CA GLU A 190 4.91 -21.96 18.84
C GLU A 190 4.94 -20.95 19.99
N VAL A 191 4.56 -19.69 19.78
CA VAL A 191 4.68 -18.62 20.80
C VAL A 191 3.48 -18.70 21.74
N GLY A 192 3.68 -19.01 23.03
CA GLY A 192 2.61 -19.02 24.02
C GLY A 192 2.16 -17.61 24.40
N GLY A 193 3.11 -16.68 24.43
CA GLY A 193 2.89 -15.27 24.73
C GLY A 193 1.92 -14.53 23.80
N ARG A 194 1.36 -13.41 24.28
CA ARG A 194 0.39 -12.62 23.51
C ARG A 194 1.09 -11.77 22.46
N LEU A 195 0.74 -11.97 21.18
CA LEU A 195 1.32 -11.25 20.05
C LEU A 195 1.03 -9.74 20.14
N ARG A 196 1.91 -8.93 19.54
CA ARG A 196 1.81 -7.44 19.50
C ARG A 196 1.69 -6.76 20.89
N THR A 197 2.25 -7.40 21.94
CA THR A 197 2.37 -6.86 23.31
C THR A 197 3.80 -7.05 23.84
N ASN A 198 4.16 -6.48 24.99
CA ASN A 198 5.49 -6.64 25.59
C ASN A 198 5.72 -8.02 26.24
N ASP A 199 5.07 -9.05 25.72
CA ASP A 199 5.30 -10.42 26.13
C ASP A 199 6.69 -10.87 25.64
N SER A 200 7.52 -11.33 26.57
CA SER A 200 8.90 -11.72 26.28
C SER A 200 9.03 -12.83 25.24
N GLU A 201 8.03 -13.69 25.05
CA GLU A 201 8.06 -14.71 24.00
C GLU A 201 7.79 -14.12 22.61
N TRP A 202 6.91 -13.12 22.50
CA TRP A 202 6.71 -12.35 21.27
C TRP A 202 7.96 -11.54 20.93
N SER A 203 8.56 -10.87 21.92
CA SER A 203 9.80 -10.11 21.71
C SER A 203 10.96 -10.99 21.23
N GLN A 204 11.10 -12.21 21.77
CA GLN A 204 12.07 -13.19 21.26
C GLN A 204 11.76 -13.67 19.83
N ALA A 205 10.48 -13.73 19.44
CA ALA A 205 10.07 -14.22 18.13
C ALA A 205 10.42 -13.24 17.00
N TRP A 206 10.14 -11.94 17.16
CA TRP A 206 10.47 -10.95 16.12
C TRP A 206 11.91 -10.46 16.14
N THR A 207 12.65 -10.56 17.26
CA THR A 207 14.01 -9.99 17.41
C THR A 207 14.92 -10.34 16.23
N LYS A 208 15.06 -11.62 15.89
CA LYS A 208 15.96 -12.07 14.81
C LYS A 208 15.54 -11.57 13.42
N TYR A 209 14.24 -11.48 13.17
CA TYR A 209 13.72 -10.92 11.92
C TYR A 209 14.06 -9.44 11.81
N ILE A 210 13.83 -8.66 12.87
CA ILE A 210 14.16 -7.23 12.93
C ILE A 210 15.69 -6.98 12.83
N GLU A 211 16.52 -7.78 13.50
CA GLU A 211 17.98 -7.73 13.35
C GLU A 211 18.43 -7.94 11.90
N ALA A 212 17.76 -8.84 11.16
CA ALA A 212 18.05 -9.10 9.75
C ALA A 212 17.56 -7.96 8.84
N VAL A 213 16.32 -7.46 9.01
CA VAL A 213 15.83 -6.27 8.30
C VAL A 213 16.80 -5.10 8.47
N VAL A 214 17.22 -4.84 9.72
CA VAL A 214 18.21 -3.80 10.05
C VAL A 214 19.53 -4.04 9.30
N ARG A 215 20.06 -5.28 9.30
CA ARG A 215 21.30 -5.62 8.61
C ARG A 215 21.23 -5.34 7.11
N GLU A 216 20.14 -5.71 6.45
CA GLU A 216 19.96 -5.46 5.02
C GLU A 216 19.67 -3.98 4.69
N THR A 217 19.14 -3.22 5.66
CA THR A 217 18.61 -1.87 5.41
C THR A 217 19.52 -0.73 5.88
N ALA A 218 20.21 -0.89 7.00
CA ALA A 218 20.89 0.23 7.68
C ALA A 218 22.00 0.88 6.84
N ALA A 219 22.58 0.17 5.87
CA ALA A 219 23.60 0.69 4.96
C ALA A 219 23.04 1.54 3.80
N TYR A 220 21.72 1.52 3.55
CA TYR A 220 21.05 2.22 2.46
C TYR A 220 20.38 3.53 2.90
N GLN A 221 20.60 3.96 4.15
CA GLN A 221 20.15 5.25 4.67
C GLN A 221 20.93 6.40 4.01
N ILE A 222 20.21 7.43 3.56
CA ILE A 222 20.74 8.62 2.85
C ILE A 222 22.06 9.19 3.40
N HIS A 223 22.20 9.32 4.72
CA HIS A 223 23.37 9.89 5.39
C HIS A 223 24.58 8.94 5.50
N ARG A 224 24.43 7.65 5.15
CA ARG A 224 25.51 6.65 5.19
C ARG A 224 26.20 6.44 3.84
N GLY A 225 25.86 7.25 2.83
CA GLY A 225 26.59 7.38 1.58
C GLY A 225 27.92 8.13 1.76
N GLY A 226 28.95 7.43 2.22
CA GLY A 226 30.32 7.96 2.28
C GLY A 226 30.93 8.27 0.90
N PRO A 227 32.06 8.98 0.84
CA PRO A 227 32.68 9.42 -0.42
C PRO A 227 33.10 8.25 -1.33
N VAL A 228 32.89 8.45 -2.63
CA VAL A 228 33.02 7.45 -3.70
C VAL A 228 34.46 6.98 -3.93
N ILE A 229 34.74 5.69 -3.71
CA ILE A 229 35.92 5.00 -4.27
C ILE A 229 35.56 3.53 -4.61
N GLY A 230 35.47 3.19 -5.91
CA GLY A 230 35.45 1.79 -6.41
C GLY A 230 34.08 1.25 -6.87
N PRO A 231 34.06 0.14 -7.64
CA PRO A 231 32.86 -0.38 -8.33
C PRO A 231 31.89 -1.21 -7.47
N GLN A 232 32.12 -1.35 -6.16
CA GLN A 232 31.17 -1.94 -5.20
C GLN A 232 30.54 -0.83 -4.35
N GLN A 233 29.74 0.03 -4.97
CA GLN A 233 29.08 1.15 -4.31
C GLN A 233 27.80 0.72 -3.59
N ARG A 234 27.73 0.97 -2.28
CA ARG A 234 26.45 1.04 -1.56
C ARG A 234 25.85 2.42 -1.85
N ARG A 235 24.61 2.46 -2.35
CA ARG A 235 23.95 3.70 -2.81
C ARG A 235 22.69 3.95 -1.99
N PRO A 236 22.54 5.10 -1.32
CA PRO A 236 21.51 5.21 -0.29
C PRO A 236 20.21 5.83 -0.82
N SER A 237 19.08 5.18 -0.51
CA SER A 237 17.73 5.57 -0.95
C SER A 237 16.66 5.51 0.16
N LEU A 238 16.97 5.01 1.36
CA LEU A 238 16.04 5.00 2.50
C LEU A 238 15.89 6.40 3.12
N LEU A 239 14.63 6.85 3.24
CA LEU A 239 14.23 8.17 3.71
C LEU A 239 13.38 8.17 5.01
N ILE A 240 12.42 7.23 5.15
CA ILE A 240 11.54 7.08 6.34
C ILE A 240 11.38 5.58 6.66
N PHE A 241 11.21 5.24 7.95
CA PHE A 241 11.08 3.85 8.37
C PHE A 241 9.92 3.66 9.38
N LEU A 242 8.94 2.80 9.07
CA LEU A 242 7.70 2.54 9.83
C LEU A 242 7.79 1.27 10.65
N LYS A 243 7.39 1.29 11.94
CA LYS A 243 7.72 0.19 12.87
C LYS A 243 6.70 -0.96 12.97
N ASP A 244 5.41 -0.68 12.89
CA ASP A 244 4.33 -1.67 13.01
C ASP A 244 3.05 -1.03 12.43
N ASN A 245 2.18 -1.82 11.79
CA ASN A 245 1.02 -1.31 11.05
C ASN A 245 -0.23 -1.10 11.92
N GLU A 246 -0.97 0.01 11.72
CA GLU A 246 -2.28 0.30 12.32
C GLU A 246 -2.37 0.05 13.85
N PHE A 247 -1.31 0.42 14.57
CA PHE A 247 -1.15 0.00 15.96
C PHE A 247 -1.77 0.95 16.99
N THR A 248 -2.41 0.39 18.02
CA THR A 248 -3.13 1.13 19.07
C THR A 248 -2.43 1.04 20.43
N GLN A 249 -2.21 2.18 21.07
CA GLN A 249 -1.41 2.30 22.30
C GLN A 249 -2.20 2.01 23.60
N ASN A 250 -3.52 1.87 23.50
CA ASN A 250 -4.42 1.99 24.66
C ASN A 250 -4.61 0.68 25.46
N TYR A 251 -3.89 -0.39 25.09
CA TYR A 251 -3.97 -1.70 25.74
C TYR A 251 -2.68 -2.02 26.51
N THR A 252 -2.81 -2.78 27.60
CA THR A 252 -1.70 -3.17 28.46
C THR A 252 -0.59 -3.87 27.64
N GLY A 253 0.64 -3.39 27.79
CA GLY A 253 1.81 -3.95 27.11
C GLY A 253 2.03 -3.49 25.67
N HIS A 254 1.05 -2.82 25.04
CA HIS A 254 1.20 -2.33 23.67
C HIS A 254 2.21 -1.18 23.60
N GLY A 255 2.10 -0.22 24.52
CA GLY A 255 2.99 0.93 24.57
C GLY A 255 4.45 0.54 24.81
N GLU A 256 4.68 -0.38 25.73
CA GLU A 256 5.99 -0.93 26.07
C GLU A 256 6.61 -1.69 24.88
N TYR A 257 5.85 -2.55 24.19
CA TYR A 257 6.27 -3.22 22.96
C TYR A 257 6.66 -2.24 21.85
N TYR A 258 5.92 -1.13 21.72
CA TYR A 258 6.23 -0.12 20.72
C TYR A 258 7.58 0.58 20.96
N GLU A 259 7.99 0.69 22.23
CA GLU A 259 9.34 1.16 22.61
C GLU A 259 10.41 0.07 22.45
N GLU A 260 10.09 -1.21 22.68
CA GLU A 260 11.02 -2.31 22.39
C GLU A 260 11.39 -2.36 20.90
N LEU A 261 10.40 -2.23 20.00
CA LEU A 261 10.66 -2.08 18.56
C LEU A 261 11.47 -0.81 18.26
N LEU A 262 11.16 0.32 18.90
CA LEU A 262 11.92 1.57 18.73
C LEU A 262 13.41 1.34 19.06
N ALA A 263 13.66 0.75 20.23
CA ALA A 263 14.99 0.44 20.72
C ALA A 263 15.71 -0.53 19.78
N ALA A 264 15.04 -1.58 19.29
CA ALA A 264 15.63 -2.53 18.35
C ALA A 264 16.12 -1.84 17.05
N PHE A 265 15.28 -1.03 16.40
CA PHE A 265 15.68 -0.31 15.18
C PHE A 265 16.79 0.74 15.45
N ARG A 266 16.69 1.49 16.55
CA ARG A 266 17.69 2.52 16.90
C ARG A 266 19.04 1.92 17.30
N ASN A 267 19.06 0.86 18.12
CA ASN A 267 20.27 0.14 18.49
C ASN A 267 20.89 -0.58 17.28
N GLY A 268 20.06 -1.01 16.34
CA GLY A 268 20.46 -1.51 15.03
C GLY A 268 21.13 -0.48 14.10
N GLY A 269 21.08 0.81 14.43
CA GLY A 269 21.68 1.88 13.63
C GLY A 269 20.76 2.47 12.56
N ILE A 270 19.44 2.30 12.67
CA ILE A 270 18.48 3.11 11.92
C ILE A 270 18.40 4.50 12.57
N GLU A 271 18.74 5.54 11.82
CA GLU A 271 18.86 6.94 12.27
C GLU A 271 17.91 7.89 11.52
N VAL A 272 17.41 7.51 10.33
CA VAL A 272 16.35 8.24 9.61
C VAL A 272 15.08 8.43 10.46
N PRO A 273 14.18 9.39 10.12
CA PRO A 273 12.91 9.59 10.83
C PRO A 273 12.10 8.29 10.94
N LEU A 274 11.65 7.98 12.16
CA LEU A 274 10.80 6.81 12.43
C LEU A 274 9.33 7.20 12.47
N THR A 275 8.48 6.27 12.06
CA THR A 275 7.06 6.49 11.85
C THR A 275 6.17 5.36 12.38
N TYR A 276 4.90 5.69 12.51
CA TYR A 276 3.77 4.79 12.65
C TYR A 276 2.60 5.35 11.82
N ASN A 277 1.59 4.57 11.56
CA ASN A 277 0.37 4.98 10.90
C ASN A 277 -0.86 4.74 11.80
N ASP A 278 -1.64 5.81 12.04
CA ASP A 278 -2.85 5.75 12.87
C ASP A 278 -4.02 5.26 12.03
N PRO A 279 -4.70 4.16 12.42
CA PRO A 279 -5.90 3.73 11.72
C PRO A 279 -7.01 4.73 12.02
N ASN A 280 -7.30 5.61 11.06
CA ASN A 280 -8.22 6.73 11.20
C ASN A 280 -7.80 7.72 12.32
N GLN A 281 -8.68 8.66 12.66
CA GLN A 281 -8.43 9.79 13.57
C GLN A 281 -8.37 9.39 15.07
N ALA A 282 -7.69 8.30 15.40
CA ALA A 282 -7.76 7.64 16.72
C ALA A 282 -6.90 8.30 17.81
N GLY A 283 -5.82 9.01 17.46
CA GLY A 283 -5.00 9.77 18.38
C GLY A 283 -3.84 9.01 19.05
N ASN A 284 -3.34 7.93 18.45
CA ASN A 284 -2.26 7.13 19.05
C ASN A 284 -0.87 7.82 18.89
N PHE A 285 0.05 7.61 19.85
CA PHE A 285 1.48 8.01 19.80
C PHE A 285 1.82 9.48 19.44
N ILE A 286 0.85 10.38 19.33
CA ILE A 286 0.95 11.66 18.62
C ILE A 286 2.05 12.60 19.16
N ASN A 287 2.25 12.62 20.49
CA ASN A 287 3.25 13.43 21.16
C ASN A 287 4.49 12.63 21.62
N GLY A 288 4.71 11.43 21.07
CA GLY A 288 5.68 10.47 21.59
C GLY A 288 5.34 9.95 23.00
N THR A 289 4.09 10.12 23.44
CA THR A 289 3.63 9.72 24.76
C THR A 289 3.12 8.29 24.74
N VAL A 290 3.98 7.34 25.11
CA VAL A 290 3.49 6.05 25.60
C VAL A 290 2.75 6.26 26.92
N ARG A 291 1.47 5.91 26.96
CA ARG A 291 0.67 5.91 28.19
C ARG A 291 0.99 4.67 29.02
N ALA A 292 2.18 4.65 29.63
CA ALA A 292 2.56 3.60 30.57
C ALA A 292 1.47 3.43 31.64
N SER A 293 0.99 2.20 31.83
CA SER A 293 -0.10 1.89 32.78
C SER A 293 0.42 1.82 34.22
N GLY A 294 0.99 2.93 34.71
CA GLY A 294 1.57 3.08 36.04
C GLY A 294 1.54 4.53 36.51
N PHE A 295 1.09 4.76 37.75
CA PHE A 295 0.90 6.09 38.33
C PHE A 295 2.21 6.87 38.54
N VAL A 296 2.69 7.59 37.52
CA VAL A 296 3.63 8.71 37.69
C VAL A 296 3.14 9.90 36.87
N SER A 297 2.57 10.90 37.55
CA SER A 297 2.13 12.13 36.88
C SER A 297 3.33 12.87 36.27
N PHE A 298 3.16 13.37 35.05
CA PHE A 298 4.11 14.25 34.35
C PHE A 298 4.58 15.44 35.22
N ARG A 299 3.71 15.92 36.13
CA ARG A 299 4.04 16.97 37.10
C ARG A 299 5.10 16.54 38.13
N LEU A 300 5.13 15.27 38.53
CA LEU A 300 6.10 14.75 39.49
C LEU A 300 7.49 14.64 38.86
N ILE A 301 7.59 14.24 37.59
CA ILE A 301 8.85 14.22 36.84
C ILE A 301 9.42 15.64 36.70
N ILE A 302 8.60 16.62 36.33
CA ILE A 302 9.01 18.04 36.25
C ILE A 302 9.41 18.59 37.62
N PHE A 303 8.72 18.21 38.69
CA PHE A 303 9.05 18.60 40.07
C PHE A 303 10.40 18.01 40.50
N LEU A 304 10.63 16.72 40.28
CA LEU A 304 11.92 16.05 40.51
C LEU A 304 13.04 16.68 39.66
N ARG A 305 12.76 17.08 38.41
CA ARG A 305 13.69 17.81 37.53
C ARG A 305 14.19 19.11 38.17
N ARG A 306 13.31 19.88 38.83
CA ARG A 306 13.69 21.07 39.60
C ARG A 306 14.50 20.74 40.86
N VAL A 307 14.16 19.68 41.58
CA VAL A 307 14.86 19.30 42.83
C VAL A 307 16.26 18.74 42.56
N LEU A 308 16.42 17.90 41.53
CA LEU A 308 17.73 17.33 41.15
C LEU A 308 18.66 18.36 40.52
N TRP A 309 18.16 19.23 39.64
CA TRP A 309 19.00 20.28 39.04
C TRP A 309 19.58 21.26 40.08
N ILE A 310 18.82 21.55 41.15
CA ILE A 310 19.27 22.41 42.27
C ILE A 310 20.30 21.70 43.17
N SER A 311 20.38 20.37 43.17
CA SER A 311 21.21 19.61 44.13
C SER A 311 22.50 19.02 43.56
N THR A 312 22.59 18.71 42.26
CA THR A 312 23.74 17.97 41.70
C THR A 312 24.44 18.62 40.51
N GLY A 313 23.86 19.63 39.85
CA GLY A 313 24.47 20.31 38.69
C GLY A 313 24.54 19.49 37.39
N GLU A 314 24.53 18.15 37.47
CA GLU A 314 24.53 17.25 36.32
C GLU A 314 23.23 16.42 36.26
N VAL A 315 22.71 16.26 35.03
CA VAL A 315 21.61 15.35 34.69
C VAL A 315 22.17 14.25 33.78
N PRO A 316 21.98 12.95 34.09
CA PRO A 316 22.42 11.88 33.20
C PRO A 316 21.77 11.98 31.81
N ARG A 317 22.57 12.05 30.74
CA ARG A 317 22.09 12.16 29.35
C ARG A 317 21.13 11.05 28.91
N ALA A 318 21.12 9.91 29.60
CA ALA A 318 20.38 8.70 29.21
C ALA A 318 18.85 8.85 29.21
N TYR A 319 18.26 9.74 30.01
CA TYR A 319 16.79 9.88 30.09
C TYR A 319 16.20 11.00 29.21
N CYS A 320 17.03 11.84 28.59
CA CYS A 320 16.56 12.96 27.76
C CYS A 320 16.50 12.65 26.26
N GLN A 321 16.92 11.46 25.80
CA GLN A 321 16.83 11.05 24.38
C GLN A 321 15.55 10.30 23.99
N LEU A 322 14.59 10.17 24.92
CA LEU A 322 13.33 9.41 24.75
C LEU A 322 12.13 10.27 24.32
N LEU A 323 12.30 11.57 24.09
CA LEU A 323 11.20 12.46 23.69
C LEU A 323 11.47 13.09 22.31
N SER A 324 10.44 13.00 21.46
CA SER A 324 10.25 13.68 20.16
C SER A 324 11.28 13.46 19.03
N ASN A 325 11.26 12.28 18.39
CA ASN A 325 11.74 12.06 17.01
C ASN A 325 10.66 11.37 16.13
N TRP A 326 9.39 11.59 16.46
CA TRP A 326 8.23 11.03 15.78
C TRP A 326 7.74 11.99 14.70
N MET A 327 6.95 11.51 13.73
CA MET A 327 5.89 12.36 13.15
C MET A 327 4.55 11.66 13.31
N ALA A 328 3.51 12.40 13.70
CA ALA A 328 2.14 11.87 13.81
C ALA A 328 1.44 11.90 12.45
N ARG A 329 0.59 10.92 12.20
CA ARG A 329 0.17 10.48 10.88
C ARG A 329 -1.22 9.87 10.94
N LEU A 330 -1.86 9.71 9.80
CA LEU A 330 -3.23 9.23 9.67
C LEU A 330 -3.36 8.41 8.39
N ASP A 331 -3.87 7.18 8.50
CA ASP A 331 -4.34 6.43 7.34
C ASP A 331 -5.82 6.72 7.07
N SER A 332 -6.22 6.74 5.81
CA SER A 332 -7.60 7.04 5.45
C SER A 332 -8.09 6.38 4.17
N TYR A 333 -9.17 5.62 4.34
CA TYR A 333 -9.93 4.98 3.28
C TYR A 333 -11.37 5.52 3.22
N PRO A 334 -11.57 6.75 2.69
CA PRO A 334 -12.84 7.48 2.83
C PRO A 334 -14.03 6.82 2.12
N GLN A 335 -13.81 6.04 1.06
CA GLN A 335 -14.88 5.26 0.41
C GLN A 335 -15.14 3.91 1.07
N ARG A 336 -14.23 3.43 1.94
CA ARG A 336 -14.14 2.02 2.39
C ARG A 336 -13.86 1.08 1.21
N PHE A 337 -14.12 -0.22 1.41
CA PHE A 337 -13.65 -1.30 0.54
C PHE A 337 -14.77 -2.06 -0.20
N ASP A 338 -16.01 -1.55 -0.20
CA ASP A 338 -17.11 -2.17 -0.94
C ASP A 338 -17.21 -1.59 -2.36
N CYS A 339 -16.75 -2.36 -3.35
CA CYS A 339 -16.75 -1.98 -4.76
C CYS A 339 -18.06 -2.32 -5.50
N SER A 340 -19.09 -2.87 -4.83
CA SER A 340 -20.33 -3.32 -5.49
C SER A 340 -21.16 -2.19 -6.11
N HIS A 341 -21.02 -0.96 -5.60
CA HIS A 341 -21.73 0.23 -6.07
C HIS A 341 -20.74 1.37 -6.39
N PRO A 342 -19.85 1.20 -7.39
CA PRO A 342 -18.66 2.07 -7.55
C PRO A 342 -18.99 3.52 -7.92
N SER A 343 -20.20 3.78 -8.41
CA SER A 343 -20.70 5.14 -8.67
C SER A 343 -21.26 5.84 -7.42
N THR A 344 -21.46 5.14 -6.29
CA THR A 344 -22.00 5.71 -5.05
C THR A 344 -20.86 6.12 -4.13
N TRP A 345 -20.71 7.42 -3.88
CA TRP A 345 -19.63 7.94 -3.04
C TRP A 345 -20.10 8.36 -1.65
N ARG A 346 -19.19 8.21 -0.68
CA ARG A 346 -19.18 8.95 0.59
C ARG A 346 -18.58 10.35 0.36
N PRO A 347 -19.06 11.40 1.05
CA PRO A 347 -18.42 12.72 1.02
C PRO A 347 -16.98 12.70 1.53
N VAL A 348 -16.19 13.70 1.12
CA VAL A 348 -14.84 13.94 1.67
C VAL A 348 -14.86 14.17 3.18
N VAL A 349 -13.75 13.83 3.84
CA VAL A 349 -13.53 14.06 5.27
C VAL A 349 -12.94 15.45 5.45
N ASP A 350 -13.79 16.43 5.73
CA ASP A 350 -13.44 17.85 5.68
C ASP A 350 -12.57 18.35 6.86
N ASN A 351 -12.39 17.54 7.91
CA ASN A 351 -11.73 17.97 9.15
C ASN A 351 -10.23 17.61 9.25
N TYR A 352 -9.58 17.12 8.18
CA TYR A 352 -8.15 16.71 8.22
C TYR A 352 -7.23 17.82 8.74
N HIS A 353 -7.40 19.06 8.27
CA HIS A 353 -6.56 20.18 8.72
C HIS A 353 -6.76 20.48 10.22
N GLU A 354 -8.02 20.57 10.67
CA GLU A 354 -8.35 20.80 12.08
C GLU A 354 -7.87 19.66 12.98
N TYR A 355 -7.95 18.41 12.50
CA TYR A 355 -7.36 17.26 13.16
C TYR A 355 -5.86 17.45 13.33
N HIS A 356 -5.14 17.69 12.22
CA HIS A 356 -3.70 17.90 12.23
C HIS A 356 -3.26 19.02 13.20
N GLN A 357 -3.90 20.19 13.10
CA GLN A 357 -3.60 21.34 13.97
C GLN A 357 -3.89 21.07 15.46
N ARG A 358 -4.94 20.30 15.75
CA ARG A 358 -5.26 19.88 17.13
C ARG A 358 -4.25 18.88 17.68
N VAL A 359 -3.74 17.98 16.84
CA VAL A 359 -2.95 16.84 17.31
C VAL A 359 -1.45 17.10 17.28
N ASN A 360 -0.89 17.62 16.19
CA ASN A 360 0.56 17.78 16.01
C ASN A 360 0.92 18.86 14.97
N PRO A 361 0.70 20.15 15.28
CA PRO A 361 0.93 21.26 14.34
C PRO A 361 2.42 21.57 14.06
N SER A 362 3.35 21.00 14.84
CA SER A 362 4.79 21.30 14.75
C SER A 362 5.57 20.43 13.75
N GLN A 363 4.87 19.57 13.00
CA GLN A 363 5.45 18.52 12.16
C GLN A 363 4.66 18.41 10.87
N PRO A 364 5.19 17.85 9.77
CA PRO A 364 4.55 17.98 8.48
C PRO A 364 3.40 16.98 8.37
N TRP A 365 2.27 17.42 7.81
CA TRP A 365 1.09 16.57 7.69
C TRP A 365 1.34 15.43 6.69
N TYR A 366 1.26 14.19 7.20
CA TYR A 366 1.56 12.97 6.46
C TYR A 366 0.44 11.93 6.59
N ILE A 367 0.02 11.44 5.43
CA ILE A 367 -0.89 10.32 5.22
C ILE A 367 -0.09 9.09 4.71
N PRO A 368 0.27 8.11 5.56
CA PRO A 368 1.06 6.93 5.17
C PRO A 368 0.32 5.92 4.30
N GLU A 369 -0.99 5.82 4.45
CA GLU A 369 -1.86 5.13 3.50
C GLU A 369 -3.07 5.99 3.18
N PHE A 370 -3.13 6.45 1.93
CA PHE A 370 -4.36 7.00 1.35
C PHE A 370 -4.91 6.05 0.30
N GLN A 371 -6.23 5.88 0.32
CA GLN A 371 -6.95 5.06 -0.64
C GLN A 371 -6.62 5.43 -2.08
N ALA A 372 -6.04 4.47 -2.80
CA ALA A 372 -5.85 4.51 -4.25
C ALA A 372 -6.48 3.30 -4.96
N GLY A 373 -7.33 2.56 -4.26
CA GLY A 373 -7.99 1.34 -4.72
C GLY A 373 -8.82 0.69 -3.61
N SER A 374 -9.01 -0.62 -3.71
CA SER A 374 -9.63 -1.45 -2.67
C SER A 374 -9.22 -2.91 -2.84
N PHE A 375 -9.12 -3.66 -1.75
CA PHE A 375 -9.16 -5.12 -1.82
C PHE A 375 -10.56 -5.60 -2.26
N ASP A 376 -10.66 -6.85 -2.69
CA ASP A 376 -11.90 -7.50 -3.10
C ASP A 376 -11.88 -8.98 -2.68
N ALA A 377 -13.04 -9.58 -2.42
CA ALA A 377 -13.14 -10.85 -1.69
C ALA A 377 -13.75 -12.01 -2.47
N TRP A 378 -13.61 -13.22 -1.94
CA TRP A 378 -14.28 -14.42 -2.45
C TRP A 378 -15.81 -14.29 -2.40
N GLY A 379 -16.50 -14.81 -3.41
CA GLY A 379 -17.95 -14.96 -3.39
C GLY A 379 -18.63 -14.75 -4.75
N PRO A 380 -19.82 -15.34 -4.98
CA PRO A 380 -20.49 -15.31 -6.28
C PRO A 380 -21.09 -13.94 -6.64
N ASN A 381 -21.23 -13.05 -5.66
CA ASN A 381 -21.67 -11.66 -5.83
C ASN A 381 -20.51 -10.67 -5.67
N SER A 382 -19.26 -11.16 -5.65
CA SER A 382 -18.08 -10.30 -5.55
C SER A 382 -17.91 -9.48 -6.83
N PRO A 383 -17.69 -8.16 -6.76
CA PRO A 383 -17.70 -7.27 -7.92
C PRO A 383 -16.48 -7.42 -8.84
N GLY A 384 -15.34 -7.93 -8.34
CA GLY A 384 -14.07 -7.87 -9.04
C GLY A 384 -13.35 -6.53 -8.86
N TYR A 385 -12.05 -6.52 -9.13
CA TYR A 385 -11.23 -5.28 -9.07
C TYR A 385 -11.59 -4.21 -10.12
N GLY A 386 -12.26 -4.57 -11.22
CA GLY A 386 -12.72 -3.61 -12.24
C GLY A 386 -13.58 -2.49 -11.65
N PRO A 387 -14.70 -2.81 -10.97
CA PRO A 387 -15.45 -1.86 -10.15
C PRO A 387 -14.63 -1.10 -9.10
N CYS A 388 -13.66 -1.73 -8.43
CA CYS A 388 -12.79 -1.02 -7.48
C CYS A 388 -11.96 0.09 -8.14
N GLY A 389 -11.47 -0.15 -9.36
CA GLY A 389 -10.80 0.84 -10.20
C GLY A 389 -11.70 2.01 -10.61
N VAL A 390 -13.01 1.76 -10.79
CA VAL A 390 -14.01 2.81 -11.04
C VAL A 390 -14.31 3.63 -9.79
N LEU A 391 -14.53 2.98 -8.64
CA LEU A 391 -14.83 3.65 -7.36
C LEU A 391 -13.77 4.71 -6.99
N THR A 392 -12.50 4.38 -7.27
CA THR A 392 -11.32 5.17 -6.94
C THR A 392 -10.58 5.71 -8.17
N GLY A 393 -11.31 5.92 -9.28
CA GLY A 393 -10.77 6.36 -10.57
C GLY A 393 -10.29 7.83 -10.64
N PRO A 394 -10.10 8.38 -11.85
CA PRO A 394 -9.59 9.75 -12.04
C PRO A 394 -10.40 10.83 -11.31
N ASP A 395 -11.74 10.74 -11.32
CA ASP A 395 -12.61 11.69 -10.61
C ASP A 395 -12.38 11.63 -9.09
N PHE A 396 -12.18 10.42 -8.55
CA PHE A 396 -11.87 10.25 -7.12
C PHE A 396 -10.53 10.91 -6.81
N GLN A 397 -9.49 10.69 -7.62
CA GLN A 397 -8.21 11.37 -7.42
C GLN A 397 -8.30 12.88 -7.59
N SER A 398 -9.13 13.37 -8.52
CA SER A 398 -9.42 14.80 -8.68
C SER A 398 -9.95 15.39 -7.38
N VAL A 399 -11.00 14.80 -6.79
CA VAL A 399 -11.61 15.34 -5.56
C VAL A 399 -10.80 15.03 -4.30
N PHE A 400 -10.45 13.78 -4.05
CA PHE A 400 -9.93 13.31 -2.76
C PHE A 400 -8.43 13.59 -2.57
N ASN A 401 -7.60 13.46 -3.62
CA ASN A 401 -6.19 13.83 -3.49
C ASN A 401 -6.03 15.34 -3.33
N MET A 402 -6.83 16.15 -4.05
CA MET A 402 -6.81 17.60 -3.88
C MET A 402 -7.44 18.05 -2.55
N ASP A 403 -8.35 17.29 -1.94
CA ASP A 403 -8.81 17.58 -0.57
C ASP A 403 -7.70 17.32 0.47
N LEU A 404 -6.83 16.31 0.27
CA LEU A 404 -5.58 16.20 1.05
C LEU A 404 -4.66 17.40 0.85
N TRP A 405 -4.49 17.87 -0.40
CA TRP A 405 -3.73 19.08 -0.68
C TRP A 405 -4.31 20.29 0.04
N ALA A 406 -5.64 20.48 -0.01
CA ALA A 406 -6.37 21.52 0.71
C ALA A 406 -6.21 21.40 2.24
N SER A 407 -6.06 20.20 2.79
CA SER A 407 -5.72 20.01 4.21
C SER A 407 -4.29 20.42 4.59
N ASN A 408 -3.48 20.81 3.58
CA ASN A 408 -2.05 21.10 3.64
C ASN A 408 -1.14 19.87 3.82
N ALA A 409 -1.57 18.68 3.37
CA ALA A 409 -0.73 17.48 3.36
C ALA A 409 0.44 17.63 2.38
N LYS A 410 1.68 17.38 2.85
CA LYS A 410 2.92 17.44 2.03
C LYS A 410 3.67 16.11 1.97
N LEU A 411 3.21 15.13 2.72
CA LEU A 411 3.65 13.75 2.58
C LEU A 411 2.37 12.91 2.37
N ILE A 412 2.32 12.17 1.27
CA ILE A 412 1.16 11.35 0.89
C ILE A 412 1.69 10.09 0.23
N ASN A 413 1.21 8.93 0.68
CA ASN A 413 1.48 7.66 0.03
C ASN A 413 0.18 6.98 -0.40
N TYR A 414 0.11 6.62 -1.68
CA TYR A 414 -1.07 6.01 -2.30
C TYR A 414 -1.01 4.49 -2.20
N TYR A 415 -1.92 3.92 -1.41
CA TYR A 415 -2.05 2.49 -1.20
C TYR A 415 -3.24 1.97 -2.03
N MET A 416 -3.06 1.19 -3.11
CA MET A 416 -1.81 0.75 -3.76
C MET A 416 -1.47 1.59 -5.01
N LEU A 417 -0.18 1.68 -5.35
CA LEU A 417 0.26 2.11 -6.70
C LEU A 417 0.23 0.94 -7.68
N TYR A 418 0.79 -0.20 -7.24
CA TYR A 418 0.79 -1.46 -7.96
C TYR A 418 0.54 -2.59 -6.95
N GLY A 419 -0.60 -3.24 -7.09
CA GLY A 419 -0.84 -4.54 -6.50
C GLY A 419 -0.78 -5.59 -7.59
N TYR A 420 0.12 -6.57 -7.45
CA TYR A 420 0.14 -7.74 -8.34
C TYR A 420 -0.75 -8.81 -7.71
N TRP A 421 -0.15 -9.58 -6.80
CA TRP A 421 -0.54 -10.95 -6.60
C TRP A 421 -0.23 -11.38 -5.18
N ASP A 422 -1.11 -12.12 -4.52
CA ASP A 422 -0.90 -12.41 -3.11
C ASP A 422 -0.13 -13.70 -2.82
N GLU A 423 0.70 -13.65 -1.78
CA GLU A 423 1.50 -14.73 -1.16
C GLU A 423 1.89 -15.94 -2.04
N LEU A 424 2.34 -15.71 -3.27
CA LEU A 424 2.72 -16.78 -4.20
C LEU A 424 1.59 -17.76 -4.52
N GLY A 425 0.39 -17.20 -4.74
CA GLY A 425 -0.79 -17.93 -5.16
C GLY A 425 -1.72 -18.27 -3.99
N TRP A 426 -1.31 -17.92 -2.79
CA TRP A 426 -2.19 -17.92 -1.63
C TRP A 426 -3.22 -16.79 -1.71
N PRO A 427 -4.48 -17.09 -1.44
CA PRO A 427 -5.44 -16.07 -1.03
C PRO A 427 -5.10 -15.55 0.38
N SER A 428 -5.39 -14.29 0.65
CA SER A 428 -5.36 -13.69 1.99
C SER A 428 -6.73 -13.79 2.68
N PHE A 429 -6.75 -13.66 4.00
CA PHE A 429 -7.90 -14.11 4.80
C PHE A 429 -8.68 -13.03 5.57
N PRO A 430 -9.77 -13.33 6.34
CA PRO A 430 -10.73 -12.31 6.76
C PRO A 430 -10.07 -11.09 7.37
N VAL A 431 -10.33 -9.97 6.72
CA VAL A 431 -10.41 -8.68 7.40
C VAL A 431 -11.72 -8.69 8.19
N SER A 432 -11.69 -9.10 9.46
CA SER A 432 -12.70 -8.59 10.37
C SER A 432 -12.34 -7.12 10.64
N VAL A 433 -12.95 -6.19 9.88
CA VAL A 433 -12.89 -4.74 10.17
C VAL A 433 -13.75 -4.41 11.41
N SER A 434 -13.66 -5.26 12.43
CA SER A 434 -14.33 -5.12 13.70
C SER A 434 -13.79 -3.86 14.38
N ARG A 435 -14.62 -2.81 14.30
CA ARG A 435 -14.55 -1.55 15.07
C ARG A 435 -13.57 -0.46 14.62
N LEU A 436 -12.81 -0.60 13.54
CA LEU A 436 -12.03 0.55 13.02
C LEU A 436 -12.91 1.67 12.44
N THR A 437 -14.21 1.44 12.23
CA THR A 437 -15.20 2.55 12.15
C THR A 437 -16.13 2.57 13.36
N TYR A 438 -16.10 3.67 14.11
CA TYR A 438 -17.08 3.97 15.15
C TYR A 438 -18.43 4.34 14.50
N SER A 439 -19.26 3.32 14.25
CA SER A 439 -20.66 3.47 13.82
C SER A 439 -21.58 2.73 14.79
N PRO A 440 -22.57 3.38 15.45
CA PRO A 440 -23.44 2.74 16.42
C PRO A 440 -24.57 1.88 15.80
N SER A 441 -24.49 1.55 14.52
CA SER A 441 -25.49 0.76 13.78
C SER A 441 -25.13 -0.74 13.77
N ALA A 442 -25.98 -1.58 14.37
CA ALA A 442 -25.73 -3.01 14.61
C ALA A 442 -25.79 -3.95 13.36
N ASN A 443 -25.53 -3.43 12.16
CA ASN A 443 -25.52 -4.17 10.89
C ASN A 443 -24.17 -3.96 10.17
N ASN A 444 -23.04 -4.32 10.78
CA ASN A 444 -21.74 -4.10 10.16
C ASN A 444 -21.44 -5.18 9.10
N THR A 445 -21.24 -4.74 7.86
CA THR A 445 -20.94 -5.57 6.69
C THR A 445 -19.45 -5.45 6.36
N ASP A 446 -18.62 -6.28 7.00
CA ASP A 446 -17.18 -6.32 6.78
C ASP A 446 -16.81 -7.45 5.80
N VAL A 447 -16.08 -7.10 4.75
CA VAL A 447 -15.83 -7.97 3.58
C VAL A 447 -14.66 -8.93 3.86
N SER A 448 -14.77 -10.16 3.36
CA SER A 448 -14.25 -11.35 4.04
C SER A 448 -13.47 -12.28 3.10
N GLY A 449 -12.13 -12.21 3.17
CA GLY A 449 -11.17 -13.11 2.49
C GLY A 449 -10.88 -12.74 1.04
N VAL A 450 -9.66 -12.28 0.74
CA VAL A 450 -9.20 -11.84 -0.58
C VAL A 450 -8.79 -13.04 -1.44
N TYR A 451 -8.93 -12.93 -2.76
CA TYR A 451 -8.56 -13.99 -3.71
C TYR A 451 -7.12 -13.85 -4.22
N THR A 452 -6.75 -14.61 -5.27
CA THR A 452 -5.36 -14.72 -5.73
C THR A 452 -4.81 -13.38 -6.25
N SER A 453 -5.59 -12.70 -7.09
CA SER A 453 -5.25 -11.36 -7.59
C SER A 453 -5.25 -10.35 -6.44
N TYR A 454 -4.33 -9.40 -6.51
CA TYR A 454 -4.32 -8.20 -5.68
C TYR A 454 -4.21 -6.95 -6.58
N ASP A 455 -4.86 -6.94 -7.75
CA ASP A 455 -4.88 -5.78 -8.68
C ASP A 455 -5.24 -4.46 -7.98
N TYR A 456 -6.09 -4.56 -6.95
CA TYR A 456 -6.53 -3.47 -6.08
C TYR A 456 -7.34 -2.38 -6.83
N GLY A 457 -7.58 -2.55 -8.13
CA GLY A 457 -8.05 -1.50 -9.03
C GLY A 457 -7.03 -0.36 -9.18
N ALA A 458 -5.73 -0.62 -9.02
CA ALA A 458 -4.69 0.39 -8.82
C ALA A 458 -4.38 1.27 -10.07
N ALA A 459 -3.42 2.20 -9.92
CA ALA A 459 -2.95 3.01 -11.04
C ALA A 459 -2.13 2.20 -12.05
N ILE A 460 -1.34 1.23 -11.57
CA ILE A 460 -0.71 0.19 -12.39
C ILE A 460 -1.48 -1.11 -12.10
N SER A 461 -2.10 -1.71 -13.12
CA SER A 461 -2.84 -2.97 -12.99
C SER A 461 -1.93 -4.14 -12.64
N GLU A 462 -2.52 -5.26 -12.19
CA GLU A 462 -1.86 -6.54 -11.92
C GLU A 462 -0.89 -6.96 -13.05
N SER A 463 -1.32 -6.79 -14.31
CA SER A 463 -0.54 -7.11 -15.51
C SER A 463 0.65 -6.18 -15.77
N ARG A 464 0.82 -5.11 -14.96
CA ARG A 464 1.76 -3.98 -15.13
C ARG A 464 1.33 -2.93 -16.16
N ALA A 465 0.07 -2.91 -16.60
CA ALA A 465 -0.44 -1.89 -17.52
C ALA A 465 -0.87 -0.62 -16.77
N LEU A 466 -0.67 0.54 -17.40
CA LEU A 466 -1.12 1.84 -16.88
C LEU A 466 -2.64 1.98 -17.07
N THR A 467 -3.37 2.30 -15.99
CA THR A 467 -4.82 2.54 -16.03
C THR A 467 -5.12 4.05 -16.19
N SER A 468 -6.36 4.45 -16.49
CA SER A 468 -6.72 5.88 -16.58
C SER A 468 -6.47 6.66 -15.29
N LYS A 469 -6.42 5.96 -14.13
CA LYS A 469 -6.03 6.52 -12.84
C LYS A 469 -4.56 6.93 -12.80
N TYR A 470 -3.68 6.22 -13.51
CA TYR A 470 -2.28 6.63 -13.64
C TYR A 470 -2.14 8.01 -14.30
N ASP A 471 -3.03 8.34 -15.24
CA ASP A 471 -2.95 9.59 -15.97
C ASP A 471 -3.30 10.82 -15.11
N GLU A 472 -4.34 10.77 -14.27
CA GLU A 472 -4.59 11.86 -13.30
C GLU A 472 -3.51 11.91 -12.22
N LEU A 473 -3.02 10.76 -11.72
CA LEU A 473 -1.87 10.71 -10.80
C LEU A 473 -0.62 11.38 -11.41
N LYS A 474 -0.36 11.17 -12.71
CA LYS A 474 0.73 11.80 -13.46
C LYS A 474 0.54 13.31 -13.60
N LEU A 475 -0.66 13.78 -13.94
CA LEU A 475 -0.97 15.21 -13.98
C LEU A 475 -0.74 15.88 -12.60
N GLN A 476 -1.09 15.18 -11.52
CA GLN A 476 -0.85 15.63 -10.14
C GLN A 476 0.64 15.63 -9.77
N GLY A 477 1.38 14.58 -10.12
CA GLY A 477 2.82 14.46 -9.85
C GLY A 477 3.65 15.48 -10.62
N MET A 478 3.30 15.77 -11.89
CA MET A 478 3.99 16.79 -12.68
C MET A 478 3.72 18.21 -12.16
N PHE A 479 2.50 18.49 -11.64
CA PHE A 479 2.22 19.73 -10.90
C PHE A 479 3.10 19.86 -9.65
N ILE A 480 3.11 18.86 -8.75
CA ILE A 480 3.91 18.88 -7.51
C ILE A 480 5.40 19.08 -7.84
N ARG A 481 5.91 18.32 -8.81
CA ARG A 481 7.30 18.36 -9.25
C ARG A 481 7.72 19.72 -9.82
N SER A 482 6.80 20.40 -10.50
CA SER A 482 7.04 21.71 -11.11
C SER A 482 6.88 22.87 -10.12
N SER A 483 6.26 22.62 -8.96
CA SER A 483 5.83 23.64 -7.99
C SER A 483 6.58 23.52 -6.66
N PRO A 484 7.90 23.80 -6.59
CA PRO A 484 8.67 23.68 -5.35
C PRO A 484 8.14 24.59 -4.24
N GLU A 485 7.55 25.74 -4.60
CA GLU A 485 6.85 26.65 -3.68
C GLU A 485 5.69 25.97 -2.96
N PHE A 486 5.04 24.98 -3.58
CA PHE A 486 3.94 24.22 -2.99
C PHE A 486 4.40 23.30 -1.84
N ALA A 487 5.70 23.00 -1.73
CA ALA A 487 6.25 22.23 -0.61
C ALA A 487 6.35 23.03 0.69
N LYS A 488 6.14 24.36 0.67
CA LYS A 488 6.03 25.21 1.86
C LYS A 488 4.84 26.15 1.72
N THR A 489 3.67 25.71 2.19
CA THR A 489 2.48 26.57 2.22
C THR A 489 1.85 26.60 3.61
N GLU A 490 1.33 27.75 3.98
CA GLU A 490 0.42 27.93 5.11
C GLU A 490 -1.02 27.71 4.67
N TRP A 491 -1.83 27.19 5.58
CA TRP A 491 -3.27 27.12 5.40
C TRP A 491 -3.86 28.45 5.87
N VAL A 492 -4.51 29.19 4.96
CA VAL A 492 -4.96 30.56 5.25
C VAL A 492 -6.41 30.56 5.72
N ALA A 493 -7.30 29.98 4.92
CA ALA A 493 -8.74 29.89 5.20
C ALA A 493 -9.44 28.93 4.22
N ASP A 494 -10.67 28.55 4.56
CA ASP A 494 -11.60 27.85 3.69
C ASP A 494 -13.03 28.42 3.78
N SER A 495 -13.95 27.89 2.97
CA SER A 495 -15.35 28.33 2.97
C SER A 495 -16.11 28.11 4.29
N ARG A 496 -15.62 27.29 5.24
CA ARG A 496 -16.25 27.10 6.57
C ARG A 496 -15.79 28.14 7.58
N THR A 497 -14.51 28.52 7.50
CA THR A 497 -13.91 29.61 8.29
C THR A 497 -14.29 31.01 7.78
N GLY A 498 -15.13 31.10 6.74
CA GLY A 498 -15.75 32.34 6.27
C GLY A 498 -15.12 32.92 4.99
N LEU A 499 -14.32 32.16 4.26
CA LEU A 499 -13.72 32.59 2.99
C LEU A 499 -14.77 32.77 1.89
N THR A 500 -15.33 33.97 1.78
CA THR A 500 -16.37 34.34 0.78
C THR A 500 -15.78 34.81 -0.56
N VAL A 501 -15.02 33.93 -1.21
CA VAL A 501 -14.35 34.23 -2.50
C VAL A 501 -15.05 33.66 -3.74
N SER A 502 -16.00 32.73 -3.60
CA SER A 502 -16.73 32.18 -4.74
C SER A 502 -17.99 33.01 -5.06
N SER A 503 -18.27 33.23 -6.35
CA SER A 503 -19.55 33.79 -6.80
C SER A 503 -20.71 32.79 -6.73
N ASN A 504 -20.43 31.51 -6.45
CA ASN A 504 -21.41 30.43 -6.39
C ASN A 504 -21.25 29.62 -5.08
N PRO A 505 -22.26 29.57 -4.20
CA PRO A 505 -22.18 28.86 -2.92
C PRO A 505 -22.11 27.33 -3.05
N ALA A 506 -22.35 26.77 -4.25
CA ALA A 506 -22.13 25.36 -4.54
C ALA A 506 -20.64 24.99 -4.69
N VAL A 507 -19.73 25.97 -4.65
CA VAL A 507 -18.28 25.78 -4.74
C VAL A 507 -17.63 26.09 -3.39
N PHE A 508 -16.88 25.12 -2.88
CA PHE A 508 -16.04 25.19 -1.70
C PHE A 508 -14.60 25.49 -2.11
N VAL A 509 -13.97 26.43 -1.43
CA VAL A 509 -12.60 26.89 -1.75
C VAL A 509 -11.74 26.85 -0.49
N THR A 510 -10.50 26.39 -0.62
CA THR A 510 -9.45 26.52 0.39
C THR A 510 -8.30 27.35 -0.20
N LYS A 511 -7.83 28.37 0.53
CA LYS A 511 -6.63 29.15 0.19
C LYS A 511 -5.44 28.64 0.99
N LEU A 512 -4.40 28.23 0.28
CA LEU A 512 -3.06 28.03 0.81
C LEU A 512 -2.13 29.13 0.25
N GLN A 513 -1.08 29.49 0.97
CA GLN A 513 -0.13 30.50 0.50
C GLN A 513 1.31 30.16 0.91
N ASN A 514 2.27 30.31 0.01
CA ASN A 514 3.69 30.22 0.37
C ASN A 514 4.10 31.49 1.12
N PRO A 515 4.63 31.40 2.36
CA PRO A 515 4.96 32.58 3.16
C PRO A 515 6.25 33.29 2.72
N ASP A 516 7.11 32.63 1.92
CA ASP A 516 8.40 33.16 1.48
C ASP A 516 8.28 33.95 0.17
N SER A 517 7.46 33.46 -0.78
CA SER A 517 7.24 34.11 -2.09
C SER A 517 5.90 34.82 -2.24
N GLY A 518 4.93 34.49 -1.39
CA GLY A 518 3.56 34.98 -1.50
C GLY A 518 2.68 34.19 -2.47
N ALA A 519 3.22 33.23 -3.22
CA ALA A 519 2.49 32.41 -4.20
C ALA A 519 1.25 31.74 -3.57
N GLY A 520 0.08 31.97 -4.15
CA GLY A 520 -1.21 31.47 -3.67
C GLY A 520 -1.66 30.22 -4.42
N PHE A 521 -2.22 29.26 -3.69
CA PHE A 521 -2.77 28.01 -4.21
C PHE A 521 -4.21 27.86 -3.70
N TRP A 522 -5.16 27.87 -4.62
CA TRP A 522 -6.59 27.89 -4.32
C TRP A 522 -7.20 26.58 -4.80
N VAL A 523 -7.55 25.69 -3.87
CA VAL A 523 -8.19 24.42 -4.19
C VAL A 523 -9.70 24.61 -4.15
N ALA A 524 -10.35 24.53 -5.32
CA ALA A 524 -11.78 24.65 -5.49
C ALA A 524 -12.41 23.29 -5.84
N ARG A 525 -13.47 22.91 -5.13
CA ARG A 525 -14.29 21.72 -5.39
C ARG A 525 -15.76 22.01 -5.15
N GLN A 526 -16.65 21.08 -5.46
CA GLN A 526 -18.06 21.22 -5.07
C GLN A 526 -18.23 21.15 -3.54
N THR A 527 -19.13 21.97 -3.00
CA THR A 527 -19.50 21.96 -1.57
C THR A 527 -20.13 20.63 -1.19
N ASN A 528 -21.01 20.11 -2.05
CA ASN A 528 -21.41 18.71 -2.02
C ASN A 528 -20.42 17.89 -2.86
N SER A 529 -19.44 17.26 -2.21
CA SER A 529 -18.34 16.54 -2.86
C SER A 529 -18.75 15.26 -3.62
N ILE A 530 -19.98 14.79 -3.47
CA ILE A 530 -20.53 13.62 -4.22
C ILE A 530 -21.44 14.02 -5.38
N SER A 531 -21.59 15.33 -5.64
CA SER A 531 -22.43 15.87 -6.71
C SER A 531 -21.90 15.48 -8.09
N ASN A 532 -22.84 15.15 -8.99
CA ASN A 532 -22.57 14.91 -10.41
C ASN A 532 -23.00 16.08 -11.30
N LEU A 533 -23.45 17.20 -10.72
CA LEU A 533 -23.85 18.39 -11.46
C LEU A 533 -22.64 19.20 -11.90
N THR A 534 -22.71 19.86 -13.05
CA THR A 534 -21.75 20.90 -13.44
C THR A 534 -22.12 22.22 -12.76
N VAL A 535 -21.13 22.98 -12.28
CA VAL A 535 -21.32 24.30 -11.67
C VAL A 535 -20.35 25.33 -12.24
N ASP A 536 -20.90 26.47 -12.67
CA ASP A 536 -20.15 27.63 -13.12
C ASP A 536 -19.99 28.68 -12.01
N PHE A 537 -18.85 29.35 -11.96
CA PHE A 537 -18.48 30.30 -10.91
C PHE A 537 -17.38 31.27 -11.34
N LYS A 538 -17.15 32.31 -10.54
CA LYS A 538 -15.92 33.11 -10.53
C LYS A 538 -15.30 33.07 -9.14
N LEU A 539 -14.00 33.31 -9.05
CA LEU A 539 -13.27 33.46 -7.80
C LEU A 539 -12.74 34.87 -7.64
N LEU A 540 -12.90 35.45 -6.46
CA LEU A 540 -12.24 36.67 -6.03
C LEU A 540 -10.85 36.32 -5.49
N LEU A 541 -9.87 36.33 -6.39
CA LEU A 541 -8.48 35.99 -6.08
C LEU A 541 -7.74 37.22 -5.54
N GLU A 542 -6.99 37.05 -4.46
CA GLU A 542 -6.02 38.03 -3.98
C GLU A 542 -4.72 37.85 -4.76
N THR A 543 -4.16 38.93 -5.31
CA THR A 543 -2.87 38.91 -6.02
C THR A 543 -1.96 40.05 -5.56
N LEU A 544 -0.71 39.73 -5.27
CA LEU A 544 0.32 40.71 -4.93
C LEU A 544 0.70 41.54 -6.16
N THR A 545 0.81 40.90 -7.33
CA THR A 545 1.29 41.53 -8.57
C THR A 545 0.29 42.54 -9.16
N ALA A 546 -1.02 42.26 -9.15
CA ALA A 546 -2.02 43.25 -9.58
C ALA A 546 -2.25 44.35 -8.52
N GLY A 547 -1.85 44.09 -7.27
CA GLY A 547 -1.98 45.00 -6.13
C GLY A 547 -3.40 45.03 -5.56
N GLY A 548 -4.08 43.87 -5.50
CA GLY A 548 -5.43 43.77 -4.94
C GLY A 548 -6.21 42.52 -5.36
N ASN A 549 -7.52 42.55 -5.06
CA ASN A 549 -8.44 41.45 -5.34
C ASN A 549 -9.02 41.55 -6.76
N LEU A 550 -9.13 40.41 -7.43
CA LEU A 550 -9.54 40.28 -8.83
C LEU A 550 -10.60 39.19 -9.00
N TRP A 551 -11.72 39.49 -9.67
CA TRP A 551 -12.69 38.46 -10.06
C TRP A 551 -12.23 37.73 -11.31
N VAL A 552 -11.80 36.48 -11.16
CA VAL A 552 -11.31 35.61 -12.22
C VAL A 552 -12.38 34.54 -12.57
N PRO A 553 -12.67 34.29 -13.87
CA PRO A 553 -11.99 34.86 -15.03
C PRO A 553 -12.47 36.28 -15.38
N LEU A 554 -11.60 37.05 -16.04
CA LEU A 554 -11.87 38.40 -16.51
C LEU A 554 -12.57 38.41 -17.88
N ALA A 555 -12.05 37.65 -18.85
CA ALA A 555 -12.51 37.64 -20.24
C ALA A 555 -13.25 36.33 -20.59
N ALA A 556 -12.86 35.20 -20.02
CA ALA A 556 -13.68 33.98 -20.05
C ALA A 556 -14.99 34.15 -19.24
N PRO A 557 -16.08 33.47 -19.63
CA PRO A 557 -17.39 33.68 -19.01
C PRO A 557 -17.43 33.24 -17.54
N ALA A 558 -16.87 32.08 -17.23
CA ALA A 558 -16.82 31.48 -15.90
C ALA A 558 -15.69 30.44 -15.80
N LEU A 559 -15.29 30.12 -14.57
CA LEU A 559 -14.72 28.82 -14.21
C LEU A 559 -15.85 27.78 -14.19
N THR A 560 -15.54 26.55 -14.54
CA THR A 560 -16.47 25.43 -14.48
C THR A 560 -15.86 24.30 -13.65
N LEU A 561 -16.64 23.71 -12.74
CA LEU A 561 -16.37 22.38 -12.19
C LEU A 561 -17.41 21.42 -12.73
N SER A 562 -16.98 20.36 -13.39
CA SER A 562 -17.85 19.22 -13.70
C SER A 562 -18.24 18.48 -12.42
N GLY A 563 -19.21 17.56 -12.53
CA GLY A 563 -19.53 16.64 -11.45
C GLY A 563 -18.28 15.89 -10.99
N ARG A 564 -18.07 15.81 -9.66
CA ARG A 564 -16.89 15.16 -9.05
C ARG A 564 -15.54 15.68 -9.55
N GLU A 565 -15.43 16.98 -9.73
CA GLU A 565 -14.16 17.64 -10.04
C GLU A 565 -13.67 18.53 -8.89
N ALA A 566 -12.36 18.57 -8.70
CA ALA A 566 -11.66 19.67 -8.04
C ALA A 566 -10.60 20.28 -8.98
N LYS A 567 -10.21 21.52 -8.69
CA LYS A 567 -9.18 22.26 -9.42
C LYS A 567 -8.27 22.99 -8.45
N THR A 568 -6.99 23.05 -8.81
CA THR A 568 -6.03 23.97 -8.19
C THR A 568 -5.84 25.17 -9.12
N ILE A 569 -6.16 26.36 -8.63
CA ILE A 569 -5.92 27.66 -9.26
C ILE A 569 -4.71 28.28 -8.58
N VAL A 570 -3.82 28.93 -9.32
CA VAL A 570 -2.61 29.57 -8.75
C VAL A 570 -2.63 31.09 -8.92
N THR A 571 -1.97 31.81 -8.02
CA THR A 571 -1.72 33.26 -8.07
C THR A 571 -0.28 33.58 -7.69
N ASP A 572 0.31 34.61 -8.31
CA ASP A 572 1.69 35.06 -8.07
C ASP A 572 2.72 33.89 -8.12
N TYR A 573 2.56 32.99 -9.10
CA TYR A 573 3.34 31.76 -9.23
C TYR A 573 4.55 31.95 -10.16
N HIS A 574 5.75 31.76 -9.65
CA HIS A 574 6.99 31.89 -10.43
C HIS A 574 7.35 30.59 -11.15
N PHE A 575 7.87 30.69 -12.39
CA PHE A 575 8.37 29.55 -13.14
C PHE A 575 9.73 29.81 -13.80
N GLY A 576 10.51 28.75 -13.97
CA GLY A 576 11.83 28.84 -14.57
C GLY A 576 12.83 29.60 -13.68
N THR A 577 13.61 30.50 -14.28
CA THR A 577 14.75 31.17 -13.62
C THR A 577 14.71 32.70 -13.67
N ARG A 578 13.82 33.30 -14.48
CA ARG A 578 13.74 34.76 -14.63
C ARG A 578 12.68 35.37 -13.72
N PRO A 579 12.90 36.57 -13.14
CA PRO A 579 11.91 37.23 -12.30
C PRO A 579 10.59 37.55 -13.02
N ASP A 580 10.64 37.79 -14.33
CA ASP A 580 9.50 38.11 -15.20
C ASP A 580 8.70 36.87 -15.68
N SER A 581 9.23 35.65 -15.47
CA SER A 581 8.51 34.40 -15.71
C SER A 581 7.57 34.11 -14.52
N LEU A 582 6.44 34.84 -14.52
CA LEU A 582 5.46 34.91 -13.44
C LEU A 582 4.04 34.82 -13.99
N LEU A 583 3.25 33.88 -13.44
CA LEU A 583 1.80 33.84 -13.60
C LEU A 583 1.15 34.70 -12.51
N VAL A 584 0.53 35.82 -12.89
CA VAL A 584 -0.27 36.64 -11.95
C VAL A 584 -1.45 35.81 -11.44
N TYR A 585 -2.11 35.07 -12.35
CA TYR A 585 -2.97 33.95 -12.01
C TYR A 585 -3.04 32.93 -13.15
N SER A 586 -3.41 31.70 -12.85
CA SER A 586 -3.87 30.71 -13.83
C SER A 586 -5.01 29.86 -13.29
N THR A 587 -6.10 29.77 -14.04
CA THR A 587 -7.19 28.80 -13.81
C THR A 587 -6.92 27.45 -14.47
N ALA A 588 -6.06 27.42 -15.49
CA ALA A 588 -5.53 26.18 -16.05
C ALA A 588 -4.56 25.54 -15.03
N ARG A 589 -4.53 24.21 -15.01
CA ARG A 589 -3.57 23.45 -14.19
C ARG A 589 -2.20 23.50 -14.85
N ILE A 590 -1.14 23.47 -14.04
CA ILE A 590 0.24 23.42 -14.54
C ILE A 590 0.64 21.95 -14.71
N PHE A 591 1.05 21.57 -15.93
CA PHE A 591 1.71 20.30 -16.18
C PHE A 591 3.22 20.43 -15.98
N PHE A 592 3.85 21.41 -16.63
CA PHE A 592 5.29 21.68 -16.48
C PHE A 592 5.55 23.16 -16.28
N ALA A 593 6.39 23.49 -15.30
CA ALA A 593 6.94 24.82 -15.07
C ALA A 593 8.42 24.67 -14.68
N GLY A 594 9.32 25.30 -15.42
CA GLY A 594 10.76 25.12 -15.21
C GLY A 594 11.61 25.64 -16.38
N THR A 595 12.82 25.09 -16.55
CA THR A 595 13.71 25.44 -17.65
C THR A 595 14.00 24.26 -18.57
N ILE A 596 14.10 24.55 -19.87
CA ILE A 596 14.59 23.60 -20.89
C ILE A 596 15.71 24.28 -21.68
N GLY A 597 16.95 23.88 -21.45
CA GLY A 597 18.11 24.66 -21.87
C GLY A 597 18.15 26.00 -21.13
N ASN A 598 18.34 27.10 -21.86
CA ASN A 598 18.41 28.46 -21.30
C ASN A 598 17.05 29.17 -21.25
N ARG A 599 15.96 28.44 -21.50
CA ARG A 599 14.63 28.98 -21.76
C ARG A 599 13.67 28.57 -20.64
N ASP A 600 12.89 29.52 -20.14
CA ASP A 600 11.81 29.21 -19.20
C ASP A 600 10.64 28.62 -20.00
N VAL A 601 10.09 27.50 -19.54
CA VAL A 601 9.04 26.76 -20.25
C VAL A 601 7.88 26.50 -19.30
N LEU A 602 6.68 26.85 -19.76
CA LEU A 602 5.42 26.63 -19.10
C LEU A 602 4.49 25.84 -20.03
N LEU A 603 3.98 24.69 -19.56
CA LEU A 603 2.91 23.93 -20.18
C LEU A 603 1.72 23.87 -19.22
N LEU A 604 0.67 24.61 -19.57
CA LEU A 604 -0.63 24.60 -18.90
C LEU A 604 -1.55 23.55 -19.54
N HIS A 605 -2.51 23.04 -18.77
CA HIS A 605 -3.57 22.19 -19.30
C HIS A 605 -4.93 22.42 -18.64
N GLY A 606 -5.98 22.01 -19.35
CA GLY A 606 -7.35 22.06 -18.85
C GLY A 606 -8.27 21.17 -19.70
N ARG A 607 -9.45 20.82 -19.19
CA ARG A 607 -10.39 20.02 -19.98
C ARG A 607 -10.91 20.82 -21.18
N ALA A 608 -11.03 20.18 -22.34
CA ALA A 608 -11.47 20.84 -23.58
C ALA A 608 -12.93 21.32 -23.55
N ASP A 609 -13.78 20.73 -22.70
CA ASP A 609 -15.18 21.12 -22.49
C ASP A 609 -15.35 22.36 -21.58
N GLN A 610 -14.26 22.93 -21.07
CA GLN A 610 -14.27 24.06 -20.14
C GLN A 610 -13.44 25.24 -20.66
N SER A 611 -13.77 26.44 -20.17
CA SER A 611 -12.96 27.64 -20.45
C SER A 611 -11.87 27.80 -19.39
N HIS A 612 -10.68 28.24 -19.82
CA HIS A 612 -9.53 28.48 -18.94
C HIS A 612 -8.92 29.85 -19.23
N GLU A 613 -8.32 30.47 -18.23
CA GLU A 613 -7.71 31.79 -18.35
C GLU A 613 -6.46 31.91 -17.48
N PHE A 614 -5.46 32.64 -17.96
CA PHE A 614 -4.28 33.01 -17.19
C PHE A 614 -3.77 34.38 -17.61
N ALA A 615 -3.04 35.04 -16.70
CA ALA A 615 -2.48 36.36 -16.92
C ALA A 615 -0.98 36.37 -16.59
N MET A 616 -0.17 36.88 -17.52
CA MET A 616 1.28 36.98 -17.38
C MET A 616 1.89 38.01 -18.35
N THR A 617 3.13 38.39 -18.09
CA THR A 617 3.93 39.18 -19.05
C THR A 617 4.69 38.25 -19.99
N MET A 618 4.50 38.42 -21.30
CA MET A 618 5.25 37.68 -22.32
C MET A 618 6.58 38.41 -22.60
N THR A 619 7.71 37.72 -22.52
CA THR A 619 9.04 38.35 -22.64
C THR A 619 9.95 37.65 -23.66
N GLY A 620 11.11 38.26 -23.94
CA GLY A 620 12.08 37.82 -24.95
C GLY A 620 11.84 38.40 -26.34
N VAL A 621 12.75 38.10 -27.26
CA VAL A 621 12.61 38.40 -28.69
C VAL A 621 11.73 37.32 -29.32
N PRO A 622 10.56 37.65 -29.89
CA PRO A 622 9.68 36.65 -30.50
C PRO A 622 10.36 35.91 -31.65
N ASN A 623 10.07 34.62 -31.77
CA ASN A 623 10.49 33.81 -32.92
C ASN A 623 9.84 34.39 -34.19
N PRO A 624 10.61 34.82 -35.21
CA PRO A 624 10.05 35.45 -36.41
C PRO A 624 9.19 34.51 -37.26
N TRP A 625 9.24 33.21 -37.01
CA TRP A 625 8.43 32.18 -37.66
C TRP A 625 7.21 31.74 -36.83
N PHE A 626 7.00 32.33 -35.65
CA PHE A 626 5.82 32.07 -34.83
C PHE A 626 4.61 32.88 -35.32
N HIS A 627 3.56 32.16 -35.73
CA HIS A 627 2.25 32.73 -35.99
C HIS A 627 1.25 32.16 -34.98
N ALA A 628 0.76 33.02 -34.10
CA ALA A 628 -0.31 32.69 -33.16
C ALA A 628 -1.57 32.23 -33.91
N PRO A 629 -2.17 31.07 -33.58
CA PRO A 629 -3.44 30.65 -34.17
C PRO A 629 -4.61 31.47 -33.59
N GLU A 630 -4.94 32.60 -34.25
CA GLU A 630 -5.95 33.59 -33.82
C GLU A 630 -7.32 32.99 -33.44
N ALA A 631 -7.68 31.81 -33.97
CA ALA A 631 -8.95 31.14 -33.70
C ALA A 631 -8.93 30.17 -32.50
N LYS A 632 -7.78 29.94 -31.84
CA LYS A 632 -7.66 28.95 -30.74
C LYS A 632 -7.67 29.56 -29.33
N TYR A 633 -7.46 30.87 -29.20
CA TYR A 633 -7.50 31.56 -27.91
C TYR A 633 -7.73 33.06 -28.11
N ASN A 634 -8.31 33.70 -27.10
CA ASN A 634 -8.48 35.15 -27.06
C ASN A 634 -7.32 35.79 -26.28
N VAL A 635 -6.87 36.96 -26.74
CA VAL A 635 -5.85 37.78 -26.08
C VAL A 635 -6.48 39.13 -25.73
N VAL A 636 -6.37 39.51 -24.45
CA VAL A 636 -6.77 40.84 -23.98
C VAL A 636 -5.55 41.50 -23.34
N LEU A 637 -5.15 42.66 -23.89
CA LEU A 637 -4.21 43.54 -23.23
C LEU A 637 -4.90 44.14 -22.01
N ALA A 638 -4.40 43.80 -20.83
CA ALA A 638 -4.90 44.32 -19.57
C ALA A 638 -4.12 45.59 -19.17
N ASP A 639 -4.25 46.02 -17.92
CA ASP A 639 -3.37 47.07 -17.41
C ASP A 639 -1.91 46.58 -17.32
N GLY A 640 -0.98 47.53 -17.11
CA GLY A 640 0.45 47.23 -17.04
C GLY A 640 0.88 46.38 -15.83
N ARG A 641 -0.05 45.91 -14.97
CA ARG A 641 0.22 45.02 -13.82
C ARG A 641 -0.19 43.59 -14.11
N LEU A 642 -1.30 43.40 -14.83
CA LEU A 642 -1.78 42.09 -15.28
C LEU A 642 -1.04 41.59 -16.53
N GLY A 643 -0.49 42.50 -17.34
CA GLY A 643 0.22 42.16 -18.57
C GLY A 643 -0.74 41.70 -19.66
N THR A 644 -0.58 40.45 -20.12
CA THR A 644 -1.43 39.84 -21.14
C THR A 644 -2.35 38.82 -20.50
N VAL A 645 -3.67 38.95 -20.71
CA VAL A 645 -4.67 37.94 -20.32
C VAL A 645 -4.95 37.05 -21.54
N ILE A 646 -4.85 35.74 -21.35
CA ILE A 646 -5.10 34.73 -22.38
C ILE A 646 -6.25 33.85 -21.92
N SER A 647 -7.30 33.75 -22.74
CA SER A 647 -8.46 32.89 -22.47
C SER A 647 -8.60 31.80 -23.54
N ILE A 648 -8.58 30.54 -23.12
CA ILE A 648 -8.95 29.38 -23.92
C ILE A 648 -10.44 29.13 -23.71
N LEU A 649 -11.26 29.12 -24.77
CA LEU A 649 -12.70 28.89 -24.64
C LEU A 649 -13.03 27.39 -24.73
N SER A 650 -14.11 26.97 -24.06
CA SER A 650 -14.68 25.63 -24.22
C SER A 650 -14.86 25.28 -25.71
N GLY A 651 -14.44 24.07 -26.09
CA GLY A 651 -14.48 23.56 -27.46
C GLY A 651 -13.39 24.07 -28.42
N THR A 652 -12.51 24.98 -27.99
CA THR A 652 -11.42 25.52 -28.84
C THR A 652 -10.08 24.80 -28.67
N ALA A 653 -9.90 24.11 -27.53
CA ALA A 653 -8.73 23.28 -27.28
C ALA A 653 -8.81 21.94 -28.02
N GLY A 654 -7.73 21.60 -28.71
CA GLY A 654 -7.58 20.34 -29.43
C GLY A 654 -6.13 20.18 -29.87
N GLY A 655 -5.40 19.34 -29.15
CA GLY A 655 -3.96 19.18 -29.24
C GLY A 655 -3.17 20.29 -28.53
N LEU A 656 -1.84 20.22 -28.65
CA LEU A 656 -0.92 21.21 -28.13
C LEU A 656 -1.07 22.55 -28.89
N ILE A 657 -1.09 23.65 -28.15
CA ILE A 657 -1.19 25.02 -28.62
C ILE A 657 0.04 25.79 -28.13
N THR A 658 0.74 26.48 -29.03
CA THR A 658 1.79 27.43 -28.65
C THR A 658 1.15 28.81 -28.48
N ILE A 659 1.24 29.36 -27.26
CA ILE A 659 0.69 30.67 -26.91
C ILE A 659 1.73 31.77 -27.12
N HIS A 660 2.99 31.50 -26.73
CA HIS A 660 4.12 32.41 -26.90
C HIS A 660 5.40 31.65 -27.20
N ASP A 661 6.18 32.15 -28.18
CA ASP A 661 7.46 31.58 -28.59
C ASP A 661 8.53 32.69 -28.74
N SER A 662 9.43 32.81 -27.77
CA SER A 662 10.61 33.71 -27.80
C SER A 662 11.93 33.00 -27.48
N ASP A 663 13.06 33.69 -27.62
CA ASP A 663 14.36 33.19 -27.19
C ASP A 663 14.47 32.90 -25.67
N THR A 664 13.68 33.57 -24.83
CA THR A 664 13.70 33.41 -23.36
C THR A 664 12.58 32.56 -22.78
N GLN A 665 11.40 32.50 -23.41
CA GLN A 665 10.17 32.00 -22.78
C GLN A 665 9.30 31.20 -23.76
N LEU A 666 8.88 29.98 -23.39
CA LEU A 666 7.91 29.16 -24.14
C LEU A 666 6.65 28.98 -23.30
N VAL A 667 5.49 29.39 -23.81
CA VAL A 667 4.20 29.17 -23.16
C VAL A 667 3.32 28.31 -24.04
N LEU A 668 2.89 27.18 -23.48
CA LEU A 668 2.09 26.17 -24.14
C LEU A 668 0.80 25.92 -23.36
N PHE A 669 -0.26 25.58 -24.09
CA PHE A 669 -1.50 25.03 -23.53
C PHE A 669 -1.83 23.70 -24.23
N ALA A 670 -2.36 22.74 -23.49
CA ALA A 670 -2.94 21.51 -24.04
C ALA A 670 -4.30 21.22 -23.40
N ASP A 671 -5.21 20.56 -24.12
CA ASP A 671 -6.30 19.85 -23.44
C ASP A 671 -5.72 18.75 -22.52
N SER A 672 -6.43 18.41 -21.44
CA SER A 672 -5.95 17.42 -20.47
C SER A 672 -5.64 16.05 -21.10
N GLU A 673 -6.42 15.61 -22.08
CA GLU A 673 -6.21 14.33 -22.78
C GLU A 673 -4.88 14.33 -23.55
N THR A 674 -4.56 15.44 -24.24
CA THR A 674 -3.26 15.66 -24.86
C THR A 674 -2.16 15.75 -23.81
N ALA A 675 -2.36 16.47 -22.70
CA ALA A 675 -1.37 16.57 -21.63
C ALA A 675 -1.03 15.22 -20.97
N GLN A 676 -1.99 14.30 -20.91
CA GLN A 676 -1.75 12.92 -20.46
C GLN A 676 -0.80 12.15 -21.39
N THR A 677 -0.67 12.52 -22.67
CA THR A 677 0.33 11.92 -23.56
C THR A 677 1.76 12.45 -23.34
N PHE A 678 1.93 13.49 -22.52
CA PHE A 678 3.24 14.11 -22.24
C PHE A 678 3.95 13.53 -21.03
N TRP A 679 5.27 13.61 -21.10
CA TRP A 679 6.25 13.13 -20.13
C TRP A 679 7.36 14.16 -19.98
N ALA A 680 7.90 14.29 -18.77
CA ALA A 680 9.00 15.20 -18.45
C ALA A 680 10.22 14.43 -17.91
N PRO A 681 10.87 13.52 -18.66
CA PRO A 681 11.97 12.74 -18.11
C PRO A 681 13.14 13.67 -17.72
N GLY A 682 13.59 13.55 -16.46
CA GLY A 682 14.76 14.28 -15.97
C GLY A 682 16.02 13.81 -16.68
N LEU A 683 16.91 14.76 -16.99
CA LEU A 683 18.20 14.48 -17.60
C LEU A 683 19.19 14.07 -16.50
N SER A 684 19.62 12.82 -16.54
CA SER A 684 20.53 12.22 -15.55
C SER A 684 21.94 12.82 -15.60
N SER A 685 22.60 12.86 -14.44
CA SER A 685 24.04 13.14 -14.32
C SER A 685 24.78 11.92 -13.79
N ASN A 686 25.77 11.43 -14.54
CA ASN A 686 26.62 10.31 -14.12
C ASN A 686 27.71 10.71 -13.10
N THR A 687 27.81 12.00 -12.75
CA THR A 687 28.87 12.53 -11.87
C THR A 687 28.40 12.79 -10.43
N ASP A 688 27.09 12.86 -10.19
CA ASP A 688 26.49 12.98 -8.86
C ASP A 688 25.83 11.65 -8.49
N PRO A 689 26.17 11.04 -7.33
CA PRO A 689 25.45 9.88 -6.79
C PRO A 689 23.92 10.06 -6.73
N PHE A 690 23.42 11.30 -6.62
CA PHE A 690 21.99 11.63 -6.60
C PHE A 690 21.44 12.13 -7.95
N GLY A 691 22.20 12.04 -9.05
CA GLY A 691 21.90 12.68 -10.34
C GLY A 691 20.58 12.30 -11.03
N ASN A 692 19.84 11.32 -10.52
CA ASN A 692 18.50 10.92 -11.01
C ASN A 692 17.35 11.45 -10.11
N PHE A 693 17.66 11.97 -8.92
CA PHE A 693 16.68 12.59 -8.03
C PHE A 693 16.35 14.01 -8.48
N TRP A 694 15.07 14.25 -8.77
CA TRP A 694 14.57 15.58 -9.10
C TRP A 694 14.63 16.49 -7.87
N GLY A 695 14.91 17.77 -8.07
CA GLY A 695 15.03 18.76 -6.97
C GLY A 695 16.39 18.73 -6.26
N ILE A 696 17.12 17.60 -6.31
CA ILE A 696 18.35 17.37 -5.54
C ILE A 696 19.57 17.22 -6.47
N GLY A 697 19.58 16.22 -7.36
CA GLY A 697 20.70 15.96 -8.27
C GLY A 697 20.47 16.42 -9.72
N THR A 698 19.22 16.56 -10.14
CA THR A 698 18.87 17.17 -11.44
C THR A 698 17.60 18.01 -11.37
N ASN A 699 17.63 19.16 -12.03
CA ASN A 699 16.48 20.02 -12.31
C ASN A 699 16.32 20.28 -13.83
N SER A 700 17.08 19.55 -14.65
CA SER A 700 17.03 19.66 -16.12
C SER A 700 16.10 18.58 -16.67
N SER A 701 15.21 18.96 -17.60
CA SER A 701 14.25 18.06 -18.22
C SER A 701 14.18 18.32 -19.73
N VAL A 702 13.66 17.33 -20.45
CA VAL A 702 12.99 17.56 -21.73
C VAL A 702 11.49 17.37 -21.55
N LEU A 703 10.69 17.78 -22.53
CA LEU A 703 9.29 17.37 -22.65
C LEU A 703 9.12 16.50 -23.89
N VAL A 704 8.41 15.38 -23.72
CA VAL A 704 8.16 14.37 -24.77
C VAL A 704 6.68 13.99 -24.72
N GLY A 705 5.95 14.17 -25.83
CA GLY A 705 4.55 13.78 -25.99
C GLY A 705 4.36 12.68 -27.03
N GLY A 706 3.43 11.76 -26.80
CA GLY A 706 3.01 10.72 -27.76
C GLY A 706 3.25 9.27 -27.31
N PRO A 707 4.46 8.87 -26.86
CA PRO A 707 4.72 7.50 -26.40
C PRO A 707 3.84 7.05 -25.23
N TYR A 708 3.61 5.74 -25.15
CA TYR A 708 2.83 5.11 -24.07
C TYR A 708 3.53 5.24 -22.70
N LEU A 709 4.85 5.19 -22.69
CA LEU A 709 5.67 5.47 -21.50
C LEU A 709 7.02 6.04 -21.94
N VAL A 710 7.56 7.00 -21.20
CA VAL A 710 8.97 7.42 -21.31
C VAL A 710 9.66 7.15 -19.99
N ARG A 711 10.55 6.17 -19.98
CA ARG A 711 11.24 5.64 -18.79
C ARG A 711 12.41 6.53 -18.37
N SER A 712 13.25 6.93 -19.33
CA SER A 712 14.44 7.73 -19.04
C SER A 712 14.92 8.55 -20.25
N ALA A 713 15.71 9.59 -19.95
CA ALA A 713 16.35 10.47 -20.92
C ALA A 713 17.80 10.73 -20.51
N THR A 714 18.75 10.48 -21.41
CA THR A 714 20.20 10.64 -21.14
C THR A 714 20.83 11.49 -22.24
N LEU A 715 21.61 12.50 -21.85
CA LEU A 715 22.45 13.27 -22.78
C LEU A 715 23.73 12.50 -23.10
N GLY A 716 24.13 12.50 -24.37
CA GLY A 716 25.48 12.04 -24.75
C GLY A 716 26.56 13.03 -24.33
N ASP A 717 27.80 12.55 -24.21
CA ASP A 717 28.96 13.24 -23.58
C ASP A 717 29.22 14.68 -24.07
N ASN A 718 28.80 15.02 -25.29
CA ASN A 718 28.99 16.35 -25.88
C ASN A 718 27.75 17.26 -25.83
N GLY A 719 26.66 16.83 -25.19
CA GLY A 719 25.41 17.60 -25.07
C GLY A 719 24.60 17.78 -26.36
N THR A 720 24.99 17.14 -27.48
CA THR A 720 24.34 17.29 -28.80
C THR A 720 23.38 16.16 -29.17
N SER A 721 23.37 15.06 -28.43
CA SER A 721 22.53 13.89 -28.67
C SER A 721 21.74 13.50 -27.43
N LEU A 722 20.49 13.08 -27.64
CA LEU A 722 19.58 12.60 -26.59
C LEU A 722 19.23 11.13 -26.84
N ALA A 723 19.49 10.27 -25.87
CA ALA A 723 18.96 8.91 -25.84
C ALA A 723 17.71 8.88 -24.97
N LEU A 724 16.60 8.39 -25.53
CA LEU A 724 15.34 8.14 -24.85
C LEU A 724 15.08 6.63 -24.78
N ARG A 725 14.57 6.17 -23.63
CA ARG A 725 14.03 4.82 -23.44
C ARG A 725 12.57 4.91 -23.07
N GLY A 726 11.74 4.05 -23.65
CA GLY A 726 10.33 3.99 -23.34
C GLY A 726 9.58 2.98 -24.20
N ASP A 727 8.25 3.00 -24.08
CA ASP A 727 7.38 1.96 -24.61
C ASP A 727 6.33 2.57 -25.53
N LEU A 728 5.95 1.81 -26.56
CA LEU A 728 4.96 2.17 -27.58
C LEU A 728 3.88 1.09 -27.66
N ALA A 729 2.62 1.48 -27.47
CA ALA A 729 1.47 0.60 -27.70
C ALA A 729 1.06 0.52 -29.19
N ALA A 730 1.42 1.54 -29.96
CA ALA A 730 1.16 1.67 -31.39
C ALA A 730 2.20 2.63 -32.00
N GLU A 731 2.17 2.81 -33.33
CA GLU A 731 2.87 3.92 -33.97
C GLU A 731 2.29 5.26 -33.48
N VAL A 732 3.15 6.20 -33.11
CA VAL A 732 2.73 7.51 -32.58
C VAL A 732 3.43 8.68 -33.27
N ARG A 733 2.77 9.85 -33.25
CA ARG A 733 3.46 11.13 -33.46
C ARG A 733 4.16 11.51 -32.16
N PHE A 734 5.48 11.50 -32.19
CA PHE A 734 6.33 11.93 -31.08
C PHE A 734 6.58 13.44 -31.20
N THR A 735 6.28 14.17 -30.13
CA THR A 735 6.48 15.62 -30.02
C THR A 735 7.52 15.89 -28.96
N ALA A 736 8.50 16.76 -29.20
CA ALA A 736 9.57 17.05 -28.24
C ALA A 736 9.88 18.54 -28.13
N ILE A 737 9.98 19.04 -26.89
CA ILE A 737 10.57 20.34 -26.55
C ILE A 737 11.92 20.08 -25.87
N LEU A 738 12.98 20.61 -26.48
CA LEU A 738 14.36 20.21 -26.23
C LEU A 738 15.28 21.43 -26.06
N PRO A 739 16.38 21.32 -25.29
CA PRO A 739 17.45 22.30 -25.31
C PRO A 739 17.99 22.53 -26.74
N PRO A 740 18.23 23.78 -27.17
CA PRO A 740 18.71 24.07 -28.53
C PRO A 740 20.06 23.47 -28.91
N SER A 741 20.82 22.91 -27.95
CA SER A 741 22.07 22.15 -28.22
C SER A 741 21.82 20.78 -28.84
N ILE A 742 20.64 20.19 -28.63
CA ILE A 742 20.32 18.83 -29.09
C ILE A 742 20.05 18.85 -30.60
N ARG A 743 20.77 17.99 -31.32
CA ARG A 743 20.72 17.85 -32.80
C ARG A 743 20.34 16.45 -33.26
N ARG A 744 20.45 15.45 -32.38
CA ARG A 744 20.16 14.03 -32.67
C ARG A 744 19.38 13.43 -31.51
N ILE A 745 18.39 12.59 -31.84
CA ILE A 745 17.60 11.84 -30.86
C ILE A 745 17.69 10.36 -31.24
N SER A 746 17.71 9.47 -30.27
CA SER A 746 17.46 8.04 -30.48
C SER A 746 16.38 7.54 -29.52
N TRP A 747 15.52 6.65 -29.98
CA TRP A 747 14.50 5.96 -29.20
C TRP A 747 14.88 4.48 -29.11
N ASN A 748 15.01 3.94 -27.89
CA ASN A 748 15.40 2.54 -27.64
C ASN A 748 16.66 2.12 -28.42
N GLY A 749 17.65 3.03 -28.50
CA GLY A 749 18.90 2.85 -29.24
C GLY A 749 18.82 3.13 -30.76
N ILE A 750 17.63 3.27 -31.33
CA ILE A 750 17.44 3.54 -32.76
C ILE A 750 17.45 5.06 -33.03
N PRO A 751 18.36 5.60 -33.85
CA PRO A 751 18.37 7.02 -34.21
C PRO A 751 17.09 7.43 -34.94
N LEU A 752 16.51 8.56 -34.55
CA LEU A 752 15.38 9.16 -35.26
C LEU A 752 15.86 9.88 -36.53
N GLY A 753 15.02 9.85 -37.56
CA GLY A 753 15.26 10.55 -38.82
C GLY A 753 15.10 12.08 -38.69
N ALA A 754 14.95 12.76 -39.82
CA ALA A 754 14.63 14.19 -39.81
C ALA A 754 13.25 14.45 -39.17
N PRO A 755 13.06 15.57 -38.44
CA PRO A 755 11.75 15.97 -37.95
C PRO A 755 10.78 16.29 -39.10
N ASP A 756 9.49 16.05 -38.88
CA ASP A 756 8.42 16.35 -39.83
C ASP A 756 8.30 17.86 -40.04
N SER A 757 8.59 18.31 -41.27
CA SER A 757 8.59 19.72 -41.65
C SER A 757 7.20 20.38 -41.63
N LEU A 758 6.11 19.61 -41.61
CA LEU A 758 4.75 20.15 -41.53
C LEU A 758 4.30 20.44 -40.10
N THR A 759 4.93 19.79 -39.11
CA THR A 759 4.49 19.80 -37.70
C THR A 759 5.59 20.15 -36.71
N SER A 760 6.77 20.53 -37.20
CA SER A 760 7.90 21.03 -36.40
C SER A 760 8.15 22.50 -36.68
N ASN A 761 8.56 23.24 -35.65
CA ASN A 761 9.12 24.58 -35.77
C ASN A 761 10.51 24.62 -35.10
N GLU A 762 11.06 25.78 -34.78
CA GLU A 762 12.38 25.85 -34.10
C GLU A 762 12.33 25.25 -32.68
N SER A 763 11.24 25.47 -31.96
CA SER A 763 11.05 25.21 -30.53
C SER A 763 10.44 23.84 -30.20
N ILE A 764 9.62 23.31 -31.11
CA ILE A 764 8.89 22.04 -30.99
C ILE A 764 9.29 21.16 -32.18
N LYS A 765 9.78 19.96 -31.91
CA LYS A 765 10.19 18.98 -32.92
C LYS A 765 9.22 17.80 -32.94
N SER A 766 8.67 17.49 -34.11
CA SER A 766 7.72 16.41 -34.32
C SER A 766 8.34 15.31 -35.18
N TYR A 767 8.12 14.05 -34.82
CA TYR A 767 8.65 12.88 -35.50
C TYR A 767 7.58 11.79 -35.56
N ARG A 768 7.76 10.82 -36.45
CA ARG A 768 6.96 9.58 -36.49
C ARG A 768 7.75 8.47 -35.83
N LEU A 769 7.22 7.85 -34.78
CA LEU A 769 7.81 6.68 -34.12
C LEU A 769 7.08 5.42 -34.56
N PRO A 770 7.65 4.60 -35.47
CA PRO A 770 7.12 3.29 -35.78
C PRO A 770 7.40 2.30 -34.64
N ILE A 771 6.52 1.32 -34.50
CA ILE A 771 6.77 0.12 -33.69
C ILE A 771 7.62 -0.88 -34.46
N ARG A 772 8.53 -1.57 -33.76
CA ARG A 772 9.38 -2.64 -34.30
C ARG A 772 8.58 -3.88 -34.70
N ALA A 773 7.47 -4.17 -34.00
CA ALA A 773 6.51 -5.20 -34.37
C ALA A 773 5.09 -4.82 -33.88
N SER A 774 4.06 -5.34 -34.56
CA SER A 774 2.64 -5.18 -34.20
C SER A 774 2.23 -6.18 -33.12
N ALA A 775 1.23 -5.83 -32.29
CA ALA A 775 0.60 -6.76 -31.36
C ALA A 775 0.11 -8.06 -32.04
N THR A 776 -0.35 -7.97 -33.29
CA THR A 776 -0.78 -9.12 -34.12
C THR A 776 0.35 -10.09 -34.51
N SER A 777 1.61 -9.80 -34.17
CA SER A 777 2.74 -10.72 -34.38
C SER A 777 2.96 -11.72 -33.25
N VAL A 778 2.30 -11.53 -32.10
CA VAL A 778 2.40 -12.42 -30.94
C VAL A 778 1.36 -13.54 -31.06
N VAL A 779 1.83 -14.78 -31.09
CA VAL A 779 1.00 -16.00 -31.08
C VAL A 779 1.33 -16.80 -29.82
N VAL A 780 0.30 -17.20 -29.09
CA VAL A 780 0.41 -18.12 -27.95
C VAL A 780 -0.17 -19.48 -28.33
N PRO A 781 0.41 -20.59 -27.85
CA PRO A 781 -0.07 -21.94 -28.16
C PRO A 781 -1.36 -22.28 -27.39
N GLU A 782 -2.16 -23.20 -27.95
CA GLU A 782 -3.23 -23.87 -27.20
C GLU A 782 -2.62 -24.89 -26.22
N LEU A 783 -3.15 -24.92 -24.99
CA LEU A 783 -2.71 -25.82 -23.94
C LEU A 783 -3.36 -27.20 -24.14
N THR A 784 -2.64 -28.11 -24.80
CA THR A 784 -3.11 -29.44 -25.22
C THR A 784 -2.11 -30.53 -24.83
N GLY A 785 -2.46 -31.81 -25.00
CA GLY A 785 -1.52 -32.92 -24.79
C GLY A 785 -1.30 -33.26 -23.31
N TRP A 786 -2.27 -32.95 -22.47
CA TRP A 786 -2.18 -33.06 -21.02
C TRP A 786 -1.95 -34.50 -20.53
N ARG A 787 -1.17 -34.60 -19.47
CA ARG A 787 -0.84 -35.82 -18.72
C ARG A 787 -1.56 -35.81 -17.39
N TYR A 788 -2.19 -36.93 -17.06
CA TYR A 788 -3.01 -37.13 -15.87
C TYR A 788 -2.40 -38.17 -14.92
N ALA A 789 -2.36 -37.83 -13.63
CA ALA A 789 -2.18 -38.78 -12.54
C ALA A 789 -3.13 -38.46 -11.37
N ASP A 790 -3.60 -39.52 -10.71
CA ASP A 790 -4.30 -39.42 -9.44
C ASP A 790 -3.36 -38.88 -8.33
N SER A 791 -3.89 -37.98 -7.51
CA SER A 791 -3.19 -37.29 -6.42
C SER A 791 -3.95 -37.41 -5.09
N LEU A 792 -4.85 -38.38 -4.95
CA LEU A 792 -5.43 -38.79 -3.68
C LEU A 792 -5.27 -40.31 -3.41
N PRO A 793 -4.05 -40.89 -3.49
CA PRO A 793 -3.82 -42.27 -3.05
C PRO A 793 -4.19 -42.49 -1.57
N GLU A 794 -4.30 -41.43 -0.78
CA GLU A 794 -4.81 -41.43 0.60
C GLU A 794 -6.29 -41.83 0.75
N ALA A 795 -7.07 -41.91 -0.34
CA ALA A 795 -8.41 -42.51 -0.29
C ALA A 795 -8.35 -44.06 -0.31
N ASP A 796 -7.24 -44.66 -0.77
CA ASP A 796 -7.06 -46.11 -0.72
C ASP A 796 -6.90 -46.57 0.75
N ILE A 797 -7.60 -47.66 1.08
CA ILE A 797 -7.56 -48.30 2.40
C ILE A 797 -6.23 -49.00 2.69
N ASN A 798 -5.49 -49.39 1.66
CA ASN A 798 -4.17 -50.00 1.75
C ASN A 798 -3.04 -48.96 1.73
N PHE A 799 -3.38 -47.66 1.73
CA PHE A 799 -2.41 -46.57 1.77
C PHE A 799 -1.60 -46.61 3.08
N ASP A 800 -0.29 -46.74 2.96
CA ASP A 800 0.64 -46.70 4.09
C ASP A 800 0.94 -45.26 4.54
N ASP A 801 0.30 -44.88 5.65
CA ASP A 801 0.52 -43.62 6.36
C ASP A 801 1.36 -43.80 7.64
N THR A 802 2.15 -44.88 7.77
CA THR A 802 3.03 -45.08 8.94
C THR A 802 4.05 -43.96 9.12
N LYS A 803 4.43 -43.29 8.02
CA LYS A 803 5.35 -42.14 8.00
C LYS A 803 4.69 -40.79 8.31
N TRP A 804 3.35 -40.72 8.38
CA TRP A 804 2.65 -39.45 8.63
C TRP A 804 2.80 -39.00 10.08
N THR A 805 2.63 -37.70 10.32
CA THR A 805 2.72 -37.17 11.69
C THR A 805 1.48 -37.57 12.47
N VAL A 806 1.67 -38.26 13.61
CA VAL A 806 0.56 -38.64 14.50
C VAL A 806 0.09 -37.40 15.28
N ALA A 807 -1.18 -37.04 15.12
CA ALA A 807 -1.81 -35.90 15.78
C ALA A 807 -2.27 -36.29 17.21
N ASN A 808 -1.31 -36.54 18.11
CA ASN A 808 -1.56 -37.06 19.46
C ASN A 808 -1.37 -36.04 20.61
N ARG A 809 -1.38 -34.73 20.32
CA ARG A 809 -1.21 -33.70 21.36
C ARG A 809 -2.52 -33.38 22.07
N THR A 810 -2.41 -33.20 23.38
CA THR A 810 -3.51 -32.86 24.30
C THR A 810 -3.46 -31.41 24.80
N GLU A 811 -2.48 -30.62 24.33
CA GLU A 811 -2.24 -29.24 24.75
C GLU A 811 -1.91 -28.35 23.55
N THR A 812 -2.17 -27.04 23.68
CA THR A 812 -1.97 -26.03 22.63
C THR A 812 -1.62 -24.67 23.22
N ASN A 813 -0.75 -23.93 22.54
CA ASN A 813 -0.44 -22.53 22.81
C ASN A 813 -1.49 -21.56 22.24
N VAL A 814 -2.35 -22.02 21.31
CA VAL A 814 -3.41 -21.20 20.72
C VAL A 814 -4.43 -20.81 21.82
N PRO A 815 -4.63 -19.51 22.11
CA PRO A 815 -5.38 -19.07 23.28
C PRO A 815 -6.89 -19.27 23.16
N GLN A 816 -7.40 -19.61 21.97
CA GLN A 816 -8.77 -20.06 21.74
C GLN A 816 -9.01 -21.48 22.26
N LYS A 817 -8.80 -21.68 23.56
CA LYS A 817 -9.02 -22.94 24.32
C LYS A 817 -10.46 -23.46 24.33
N ARG A 818 -11.39 -22.85 23.57
CA ARG A 818 -12.77 -23.33 23.40
C ARG A 818 -12.90 -24.54 22.47
N CYS A 819 -11.79 -25.12 21.98
CA CYS A 819 -11.79 -26.36 21.22
C CYS A 819 -12.42 -27.57 21.97
N CYS A 820 -12.63 -27.52 23.29
CA CYS A 820 -13.30 -28.61 24.03
C CYS A 820 -14.36 -28.21 25.09
N MET A 821 -14.51 -26.92 25.46
CA MET A 821 -15.29 -26.55 26.66
C MET A 821 -16.65 -25.87 26.42
N ALA A 822 -17.02 -25.53 25.18
CA ALA A 822 -18.26 -24.79 24.90
C ALA A 822 -19.49 -25.67 24.65
N MET A 823 -19.31 -26.96 24.34
CA MET A 823 -20.40 -27.91 24.09
C MET A 823 -20.38 -29.04 25.12
N GLY A 824 -21.13 -28.84 26.22
CA GLY A 824 -21.25 -29.78 27.33
C GLY A 824 -21.98 -31.08 26.97
N ALA A 825 -21.31 -31.96 26.23
CA ALA A 825 -21.59 -33.39 26.04
C ALA A 825 -20.56 -34.08 25.11
N PHE A 826 -19.80 -33.33 24.29
CA PHE A 826 -19.14 -33.86 23.09
C PHE A 826 -17.62 -34.07 23.19
N CYS A 827 -17.01 -33.89 24.36
CA CYS A 827 -15.57 -34.16 24.57
C CYS A 827 -15.36 -35.08 25.79
N THR A 828 -15.83 -36.32 25.68
CA THR A 828 -15.30 -37.44 26.48
C THR A 828 -14.15 -38.07 25.70
N ASP A 829 -12.98 -38.12 26.34
CA ASP A 829 -11.70 -38.64 25.85
C ASP A 829 -10.93 -37.69 24.89
N ALA A 830 -9.66 -37.42 25.24
CA ALA A 830 -8.96 -36.19 24.86
C ALA A 830 -7.90 -36.36 23.76
N ILE A 831 -8.14 -35.78 22.58
CA ILE A 831 -7.10 -35.40 21.59
C ILE A 831 -7.54 -34.09 20.91
N THR A 832 -6.65 -33.09 20.78
CA THR A 832 -6.94 -31.83 20.07
C THR A 832 -6.31 -31.84 18.68
N VAL A 833 -7.12 -32.00 17.63
CA VAL A 833 -6.67 -32.29 16.24
C VAL A 833 -6.64 -31.02 15.36
N CYS A 834 -6.22 -29.89 15.92
CA CYS A 834 -6.17 -28.63 15.17
C CYS A 834 -4.94 -28.55 14.24
N GLY A 835 -5.19 -28.20 12.97
CA GLY A 835 -4.29 -28.13 11.81
C GLY A 835 -3.15 -27.15 11.79
N CYS A 836 -2.90 -26.46 12.89
CA CYS A 836 -1.66 -25.72 13.07
C CYS A 836 -0.86 -26.22 14.28
N LEU A 837 -1.20 -27.38 14.85
CA LEU A 837 -0.44 -28.03 15.92
C LEU A 837 0.54 -29.03 15.29
N THR A 838 1.76 -29.17 15.79
CA THR A 838 2.12 -29.41 17.19
C THR A 838 3.48 -28.74 17.50
N LEU A 839 3.82 -28.28 18.72
CA LEU A 839 4.55 -29.14 19.69
C LEU A 839 4.95 -28.56 21.07
N SER A 840 5.63 -29.45 21.82
CA SER A 840 5.93 -29.51 23.26
C SER A 840 7.18 -28.77 23.76
N TYR A 841 7.12 -28.41 25.04
CA TYR A 841 8.25 -28.12 25.92
C TYR A 841 9.06 -29.39 26.32
N SER A 842 9.49 -30.24 25.38
CA SER A 842 10.59 -31.22 25.59
C SER A 842 11.05 -31.91 24.29
N VAL A 843 12.29 -31.61 23.88
CA VAL A 843 13.25 -32.32 23.01
C VAL A 843 12.89 -32.97 21.66
N ASP A 844 11.64 -33.33 21.32
CA ASP A 844 11.34 -34.04 20.06
C ASP A 844 10.33 -33.30 19.17
N LEU A 845 10.80 -32.52 18.17
CA LEU A 845 9.97 -31.59 17.35
C LEU A 845 9.68 -32.06 15.90
N ILE A 846 8.40 -32.24 15.55
CA ILE A 846 7.80 -32.31 14.20
C ILE A 846 6.44 -31.55 14.18
N ALA A 847 6.45 -30.24 13.86
CA ALA A 847 5.22 -29.49 13.58
C ALA A 847 4.80 -29.66 12.11
N VAL A 848 3.50 -29.89 11.87
CA VAL A 848 2.94 -29.94 10.52
C VAL A 848 2.52 -28.54 10.08
N SER A 849 2.89 -28.20 8.85
CA SER A 849 2.46 -26.96 8.21
C SER A 849 0.97 -26.95 7.92
N CYS A 850 0.30 -25.86 8.30
CA CYS A 850 -1.02 -25.48 7.77
C CYS A 850 -0.91 -24.80 6.40
N GLU A 851 0.11 -25.14 5.62
CA GLU A 851 0.37 -24.51 4.33
C GLU A 851 -0.53 -25.13 3.25
N ASN A 852 -1.41 -24.32 2.67
CA ASN A 852 -2.38 -24.67 1.64
C ASN A 852 -3.19 -25.93 2.04
N ILE A 853 -3.48 -26.88 1.14
CA ILE A 853 -4.29 -28.06 1.49
C ILE A 853 -3.57 -28.94 2.54
N VAL A 854 -4.31 -29.37 3.57
CA VAL A 854 -3.84 -30.30 4.61
C VAL A 854 -4.71 -31.56 4.60
N LEU A 855 -4.09 -32.73 4.70
CA LEU A 855 -4.79 -34.01 4.75
C LEU A 855 -4.77 -34.59 6.17
N TRP A 856 -5.87 -35.24 6.53
CA TRP A 856 -6.12 -35.86 7.83
C TRP A 856 -6.54 -37.31 7.66
N ARG A 857 -6.05 -38.20 8.52
CA ARG A 857 -6.45 -39.61 8.54
C ARG A 857 -6.81 -40.07 9.96
N GLY A 858 -8.09 -40.40 10.17
CA GLY A 858 -8.65 -40.81 11.46
C GLY A 858 -8.93 -42.31 11.48
N HIS A 859 -8.16 -43.05 12.27
CA HIS A 859 -8.25 -44.52 12.37
C HIS A 859 -9.21 -44.91 13.49
N PHE A 860 -10.10 -45.87 13.22
CA PHE A 860 -11.01 -46.44 14.21
C PHE A 860 -11.25 -47.92 13.93
N ASN A 861 -11.58 -48.68 14.99
CA ASN A 861 -11.89 -50.10 14.88
C ASN A 861 -13.39 -50.34 15.06
N VAL A 862 -13.99 -51.15 14.19
CA VAL A 862 -15.40 -51.53 14.27
C VAL A 862 -15.52 -52.92 14.90
N ALA A 863 -16.20 -52.97 16.05
CA ALA A 863 -16.62 -54.22 16.68
C ALA A 863 -17.99 -54.65 16.13
N GLN A 864 -18.18 -55.95 15.94
CA GLN A 864 -19.40 -56.53 15.38
C GLN A 864 -20.65 -56.14 16.20
N GLY A 865 -21.71 -55.68 15.53
CA GLY A 865 -22.94 -55.19 16.15
C GLY A 865 -22.86 -53.78 16.76
N HIS A 866 -21.71 -53.12 16.64
CA HIS A 866 -21.45 -51.75 17.13
C HIS A 866 -20.99 -50.82 15.99
N GLU A 867 -21.41 -51.13 14.76
CA GLU A 867 -21.10 -50.35 13.56
C GLU A 867 -21.61 -48.90 13.72
N PRO A 868 -20.74 -47.87 13.58
CA PRO A 868 -21.19 -46.48 13.55
C PRO A 868 -22.03 -46.22 12.31
N THR A 869 -23.05 -45.38 12.43
CA THR A 869 -23.88 -44.95 11.30
C THR A 869 -23.62 -43.51 10.89
N HIS A 870 -22.94 -42.72 11.74
CA HIS A 870 -22.61 -41.34 11.43
C HIS A 870 -21.25 -40.91 11.97
N LEU A 871 -20.65 -39.98 11.23
CA LEU A 871 -19.44 -39.25 11.57
C LEU A 871 -19.79 -37.75 11.65
N ASN A 872 -19.59 -37.13 12.81
CA ASN A 872 -19.65 -35.69 12.95
C ASN A 872 -18.24 -35.12 12.82
N LEU A 873 -18.06 -34.06 12.03
CA LEU A 873 -16.81 -33.31 11.90
C LEU A 873 -17.07 -31.81 12.01
N SER A 874 -16.29 -31.14 12.87
CA SER A 874 -16.13 -29.69 12.85
C SER A 874 -14.83 -29.36 12.14
N ILE A 875 -14.86 -28.62 11.03
CA ILE A 875 -13.68 -28.37 10.18
C ILE A 875 -13.51 -26.87 9.96
N ASN A 876 -12.28 -26.36 10.12
CA ASN A 876 -11.93 -24.97 9.84
C ASN A 876 -10.84 -24.90 8.76
N GLY A 877 -11.13 -24.29 7.63
CA GLY A 877 -10.14 -23.94 6.60
C GLY A 877 -9.97 -22.44 6.41
N GLY A 878 -10.55 -21.65 7.32
CA GLY A 878 -10.87 -20.24 7.13
C GLY A 878 -11.98 -20.03 6.08
N GLN A 879 -12.32 -18.78 5.79
CA GLN A 879 -13.41 -18.43 4.87
C GLN A 879 -13.31 -19.09 3.47
N ALA A 880 -14.43 -19.37 2.81
CA ALA A 880 -14.44 -19.91 1.43
C ALA A 880 -13.64 -21.22 1.24
N PHE A 881 -13.27 -21.91 2.31
CA PHE A 881 -12.63 -23.21 2.25
C PHE A 881 -13.60 -24.30 1.75
N ALA A 882 -13.06 -25.48 1.55
CA ALA A 882 -13.85 -26.71 1.50
C ALA A 882 -13.09 -27.82 2.23
N ALA A 883 -13.79 -28.91 2.56
CA ALA A 883 -13.18 -30.16 2.96
C ALA A 883 -13.97 -31.37 2.43
N SER A 884 -13.31 -32.25 1.69
CA SER A 884 -13.91 -33.49 1.18
C SER A 884 -13.56 -34.66 2.10
N VAL A 885 -14.53 -35.55 2.32
CA VAL A 885 -14.40 -36.65 3.30
C VAL A 885 -14.61 -38.00 2.61
N TRP A 886 -13.73 -38.95 2.89
CA TRP A 886 -13.84 -40.36 2.50
C TRP A 886 -13.80 -41.26 3.73
N LEU A 887 -14.52 -42.38 3.69
CA LEU A 887 -14.39 -43.52 4.60
C LEU A 887 -13.87 -44.71 3.79
N ASN A 888 -12.62 -45.09 4.06
CA ASN A 888 -11.87 -45.97 3.19
C ASN A 888 -11.96 -45.41 1.75
N GLU A 889 -12.19 -46.26 0.74
CA GLU A 889 -12.36 -45.86 -0.67
C GLU A 889 -13.69 -45.12 -0.98
N ASN A 890 -14.59 -44.92 0.00
CA ASN A 890 -15.95 -44.42 -0.25
C ASN A 890 -16.05 -42.92 0.05
N PHE A 891 -16.39 -42.11 -0.95
CA PHE A 891 -16.70 -40.69 -0.76
C PHE A 891 -17.97 -40.51 0.09
N LEU A 892 -17.93 -39.59 1.05
CA LEU A 892 -19.04 -39.27 1.96
C LEU A 892 -19.72 -37.92 1.66
N GLY A 893 -19.06 -37.04 0.90
CA GLY A 893 -19.51 -35.68 0.62
C GLY A 893 -18.43 -34.63 0.89
N THR A 894 -18.70 -33.39 0.44
CA THR A 894 -17.82 -32.24 0.66
C THR A 894 -18.51 -31.14 1.46
N SER A 895 -17.81 -30.67 2.49
CA SER A 895 -18.22 -29.60 3.39
C SER A 895 -17.64 -28.26 2.91
N TYR A 896 -18.47 -27.23 2.70
CA TYR A 896 -18.01 -25.88 2.30
C TYR A 896 -18.98 -24.75 2.70
N GLY A 897 -19.97 -25.07 3.54
CA GLY A 897 -20.92 -24.10 4.07
C GLY A 897 -21.91 -23.50 3.06
N ASN A 898 -22.86 -22.71 3.58
CA ASN A 898 -23.79 -21.93 2.76
C ASN A 898 -23.17 -20.59 2.32
N SER A 899 -22.03 -20.65 1.60
CA SER A 899 -21.30 -19.49 1.08
C SER A 899 -22.01 -18.85 -0.14
N THR A 900 -23.31 -18.57 -0.01
CA THR A 900 -24.21 -18.11 -1.09
C THR A 900 -23.95 -16.68 -1.58
N ASN A 901 -23.14 -15.90 -0.86
CA ASN A 901 -22.64 -14.59 -1.26
C ASN A 901 -21.39 -14.23 -0.43
N ASN A 902 -20.70 -13.16 -0.83
CA ASN A 902 -19.52 -12.59 -0.19
C ASN A 902 -19.74 -12.06 1.25
N MET A 903 -20.97 -12.00 1.76
CA MET A 903 -21.28 -11.63 3.16
C MET A 903 -21.58 -12.83 4.07
N ASN A 904 -21.76 -14.03 3.50
CA ASN A 904 -22.09 -15.27 4.22
C ASN A 904 -20.95 -16.30 4.12
N VAL A 905 -19.73 -15.87 3.86
CA VAL A 905 -18.57 -16.75 3.68
C VAL A 905 -18.08 -17.20 5.06
N ILE A 906 -18.20 -18.50 5.36
CA ILE A 906 -17.92 -19.05 6.70
C ILE A 906 -16.52 -19.65 6.80
N GLU A 907 -15.90 -19.54 7.99
CA GLU A 907 -14.56 -20.08 8.27
C GLU A 907 -14.53 -21.52 8.83
N GLU A 908 -15.67 -22.01 9.29
CA GLU A 908 -15.82 -23.28 10.01
C GLU A 908 -17.16 -23.94 9.64
N THR A 909 -17.19 -25.26 9.53
CA THR A 909 -18.39 -26.08 9.30
C THR A 909 -18.56 -27.09 10.42
N ASP A 910 -19.81 -27.46 10.73
CA ASP A 910 -20.20 -28.47 11.72
C ASP A 910 -21.13 -29.50 11.06
N ASP A 911 -20.55 -30.43 10.30
CA ASP A 911 -21.31 -31.34 9.42
C ASP A 911 -21.38 -32.78 9.95
N LYS A 912 -22.47 -33.46 9.58
CA LYS A 912 -22.77 -34.84 9.97
C LYS A 912 -22.89 -35.72 8.73
N PHE A 913 -21.87 -36.55 8.51
CA PHE A 913 -21.78 -37.48 7.39
C PHE A 913 -22.45 -38.81 7.75
N LEU A 914 -23.20 -39.36 6.80
CA LEU A 914 -23.73 -40.72 6.88
C LEU A 914 -22.63 -41.71 6.55
N LEU A 915 -22.51 -42.80 7.30
CA LEU A 915 -21.61 -43.91 6.98
C LEU A 915 -22.42 -45.04 6.34
N PRO A 916 -22.23 -45.34 5.04
CA PRO A 916 -22.93 -46.44 4.38
C PRO A 916 -22.63 -47.79 5.04
N GLY A 917 -23.66 -48.62 5.28
CA GLY A 917 -23.48 -49.90 5.98
C GLY A 917 -22.56 -50.91 5.24
N ASN A 918 -22.25 -50.66 3.97
CA ASN A 918 -21.34 -51.45 3.14
C ASN A 918 -19.92 -50.86 2.99
N SER A 919 -19.65 -49.64 3.49
CA SER A 919 -18.30 -49.03 3.41
C SER A 919 -17.39 -49.43 4.58
N LEU A 920 -17.97 -49.92 5.67
CA LEU A 920 -17.26 -50.36 6.88
C LEU A 920 -16.68 -51.77 6.73
N ARG A 921 -15.44 -51.95 7.20
CA ARG A 921 -14.73 -53.23 7.33
C ARG A 921 -14.78 -53.74 8.76
N ALA A 922 -14.72 -55.06 8.94
CA ALA A 922 -14.46 -55.66 10.25
C ALA A 922 -13.00 -55.41 10.65
N GLY A 923 -12.77 -54.78 11.80
CA GLY A 923 -11.44 -54.29 12.20
C GLY A 923 -11.24 -52.82 11.85
N GLU A 924 -10.05 -52.49 11.33
CA GLU A 924 -9.64 -51.10 11.09
C GLU A 924 -10.37 -50.46 9.90
N ASN A 925 -10.74 -49.20 10.10
CA ASN A 925 -11.31 -48.30 9.12
C ASN A 925 -10.64 -46.93 9.24
N VAL A 926 -10.54 -46.20 8.14
CA VAL A 926 -9.88 -44.88 8.11
C VAL A 926 -10.79 -43.85 7.46
N VAL A 927 -10.97 -42.72 8.15
CA VAL A 927 -11.54 -41.50 7.57
C VAL A 927 -10.43 -40.66 6.98
N THR A 928 -10.45 -40.39 5.68
CA THR A 928 -9.55 -39.40 5.04
C THR A 928 -10.32 -38.09 4.86
N VAL A 929 -9.77 -36.97 5.36
CA VAL A 929 -10.30 -35.62 5.11
C VAL A 929 -9.23 -34.82 4.38
N VAL A 930 -9.58 -34.30 3.20
CA VAL A 930 -8.80 -33.25 2.54
C VAL A 930 -9.40 -31.92 2.93
N GLN A 931 -8.63 -31.02 3.54
CA GLN A 931 -9.08 -29.71 4.00
C GLN A 931 -8.30 -28.59 3.28
N ASP A 932 -9.01 -27.72 2.58
CA ASP A 932 -8.44 -26.50 2.00
C ASP A 932 -8.03 -25.52 3.10
N ASN A 933 -6.90 -24.84 2.94
CA ASN A 933 -6.58 -23.65 3.72
C ASN A 933 -6.34 -22.47 2.78
N MET A 934 -7.04 -21.37 3.02
CA MET A 934 -6.85 -20.11 2.30
C MET A 934 -6.05 -19.07 3.12
N GLY A 935 -5.19 -19.51 4.04
CA GLY A 935 -4.29 -18.66 4.84
C GLY A 935 -4.58 -18.65 6.35
N LEU A 936 -4.03 -17.70 7.09
CA LEU A 936 -4.36 -17.40 8.49
C LEU A 936 -5.00 -16.01 8.58
N ASN A 937 -5.92 -15.80 9.53
CA ASN A 937 -6.64 -14.53 9.70
C ASN A 937 -5.68 -13.37 10.06
N GLU A 938 -6.10 -12.12 9.90
CA GLU A 938 -5.35 -10.95 10.38
C GLU A 938 -5.58 -10.70 11.90
N THR A 939 -4.98 -9.65 12.47
CA THR A 939 -5.25 -9.23 13.86
C THR A 939 -6.45 -8.28 13.97
N ASP A 940 -7.51 -8.72 14.67
CA ASP A 940 -8.76 -7.99 14.87
C ASP A 940 -8.58 -6.91 15.95
N GLY A 941 -8.03 -5.77 15.56
CA GLY A 941 -7.86 -4.56 16.38
C GLY A 941 -7.15 -4.80 17.72
N ASN A 942 -7.92 -5.14 18.75
CA ASN A 942 -7.43 -5.35 20.12
C ASN A 942 -7.07 -6.83 20.39
N ASN A 943 -7.57 -7.75 19.58
CA ASN A 943 -7.37 -9.19 19.70
C ASN A 943 -6.24 -9.65 18.78
N ALA A 944 -5.00 -9.36 19.17
CA ALA A 944 -3.80 -9.77 18.44
C ALA A 944 -3.70 -11.30 18.19
N ASP A 945 -4.46 -12.12 18.93
CA ASP A 945 -4.48 -13.56 18.79
C ASP A 945 -5.52 -14.09 17.77
N SER A 946 -6.31 -13.24 17.08
CA SER A 946 -7.17 -13.72 15.96
C SER A 946 -6.36 -14.27 14.78
N SER A 947 -5.13 -13.76 14.60
CA SER A 947 -4.16 -14.30 13.64
C SER A 947 -3.72 -15.74 13.91
N ARG A 948 -4.17 -16.28 15.05
CA ARG A 948 -3.90 -17.62 15.57
C ARG A 948 -5.16 -18.49 15.55
N ASN A 949 -6.23 -18.05 14.87
CA ASN A 949 -7.38 -18.89 14.57
C ASN A 949 -6.89 -20.20 13.95
N PRO A 950 -7.25 -21.37 14.52
CA PRO A 950 -6.77 -22.66 14.04
C PRO A 950 -7.35 -23.00 12.67
N ARG A 951 -6.65 -23.90 11.97
CA ARG A 951 -7.15 -24.64 10.80
C ARG A 951 -7.36 -26.12 11.15
N GLY A 952 -7.80 -26.94 10.21
CA GLY A 952 -7.97 -28.39 10.41
C GLY A 952 -9.22 -28.79 11.21
N ILE A 953 -9.14 -29.95 11.86
CA ILE A 953 -10.28 -30.58 12.53
C ILE A 953 -10.46 -29.99 13.94
N ARG A 954 -11.54 -29.23 14.12
CA ARG A 954 -11.91 -28.57 15.37
C ARG A 954 -12.61 -29.50 16.37
N GLY A 955 -13.24 -30.54 15.85
CA GLY A 955 -13.98 -31.54 16.61
C GLY A 955 -14.34 -32.73 15.72
N PHE A 956 -14.44 -33.91 16.32
CA PHE A 956 -14.81 -35.14 15.61
C PHE A 956 -15.54 -36.08 16.57
N SER A 957 -16.52 -36.83 16.09
CA SER A 957 -17.09 -37.95 16.86
C SER A 957 -17.77 -38.97 15.95
N LEU A 958 -17.79 -40.23 16.39
CA LEU A 958 -18.64 -41.28 15.84
C LEU A 958 -19.88 -41.42 16.74
N ASP A 959 -21.02 -41.76 16.15
CA ASP A 959 -22.23 -42.05 16.95
C ASP A 959 -22.15 -43.38 17.73
N ARG A 960 -21.21 -44.27 17.36
CA ARG A 960 -20.82 -45.48 18.08
C ARG A 960 -19.33 -45.75 17.93
N GLY A 961 -18.70 -46.31 18.96
CA GLY A 961 -17.25 -46.54 18.97
C GLY A 961 -16.45 -45.24 19.17
N GLN A 962 -15.12 -45.33 18.99
CA GLN A 962 -14.19 -44.22 19.20
C GLN A 962 -13.03 -44.30 18.20
N PHE A 963 -12.42 -43.16 17.88
CA PHE A 963 -11.16 -43.10 17.14
C PHE A 963 -9.99 -43.56 18.00
N GLY A 964 -9.08 -44.35 17.43
CA GLY A 964 -7.84 -44.78 18.08
C GLY A 964 -6.68 -43.80 17.88
N SER A 965 -6.51 -43.28 16.67
CA SER A 965 -5.46 -42.29 16.37
C SER A 965 -5.80 -41.43 15.16
N TRP A 966 -5.43 -40.15 15.23
CA TRP A 966 -5.40 -39.26 14.07
C TRP A 966 -3.97 -39.06 13.56
N LYS A 967 -3.83 -38.92 12.25
CA LYS A 967 -2.61 -38.57 11.54
C LYS A 967 -2.87 -37.36 10.63
N VAL A 968 -1.83 -36.61 10.33
CA VAL A 968 -1.91 -35.38 9.53
C VAL A 968 -0.68 -35.23 8.63
N GLN A 969 -0.92 -34.71 7.42
CA GLN A 969 0.09 -34.43 6.41
C GLN A 969 -0.23 -33.12 5.68
N GLY A 970 0.58 -32.09 5.94
CA GLY A 970 0.70 -30.91 5.10
C GLY A 970 1.81 -31.10 4.06
N LYS A 971 2.42 -30.00 3.61
CA LYS A 971 3.56 -30.05 2.68
C LYS A 971 4.81 -30.77 3.25
N VAL A 972 5.78 -31.05 2.38
CA VAL A 972 7.03 -31.72 2.74
C VAL A 972 7.88 -30.88 3.69
N GLY A 973 8.33 -31.49 4.80
CA GLY A 973 9.28 -30.89 5.74
C GLY A 973 8.73 -29.79 6.65
N GLY A 974 7.46 -29.39 6.49
CA GLY A 974 6.78 -28.43 7.36
C GLY A 974 7.47 -27.06 7.45
N TYR A 975 7.17 -26.33 8.54
CA TYR A 975 7.89 -25.11 8.94
C TYR A 975 8.84 -25.31 10.13
N THR A 976 8.83 -26.47 10.82
CA THR A 976 9.81 -26.79 11.86
C THR A 976 10.90 -27.70 11.33
N GLY A 977 12.16 -27.36 11.63
CA GLY A 977 13.25 -28.32 11.49
C GLY A 977 13.25 -29.27 12.68
N GLN A 978 13.47 -30.56 12.44
CA GLN A 978 13.72 -31.53 13.51
C GLN A 978 14.89 -31.05 14.38
N VAL A 979 14.61 -30.80 15.66
CA VAL A 979 15.67 -30.64 16.67
C VAL A 979 16.07 -32.04 17.10
N VAL A 980 17.13 -32.58 16.51
CA VAL A 980 17.71 -33.86 16.95
C VAL A 980 18.18 -33.72 18.41
N PRO A 981 17.82 -34.66 19.31
CA PRO A 981 18.25 -34.62 20.71
C PRO A 981 19.76 -34.48 20.88
N ARG A 982 20.17 -33.74 21.93
CA ARG A 982 21.55 -33.30 22.16
C ARG A 982 22.59 -34.43 22.33
N GLN A 983 22.13 -35.68 22.48
CA GLN A 983 22.96 -36.86 22.78
C GLN A 983 23.40 -37.67 21.54
N GLU A 984 22.80 -37.47 20.36
CA GLU A 984 23.13 -38.26 19.15
C GLU A 984 23.97 -37.50 18.11
N ARG A 985 24.82 -36.56 18.56
CA ARG A 985 25.79 -35.89 17.67
C ARG A 985 27.03 -36.76 17.37
N THR A 986 26.83 -37.94 16.77
CA THR A 986 27.90 -38.73 16.14
C THR A 986 27.66 -38.89 14.64
N VAL A 987 28.29 -38.00 13.86
CA VAL A 987 28.61 -38.18 12.44
C VAL A 987 27.40 -38.32 11.50
N LEU A 988 26.42 -37.42 11.62
CA LEU A 988 25.76 -36.86 10.44
C LEU A 988 25.54 -35.37 10.64
N LYS A 989 26.14 -34.55 9.77
CA LYS A 989 25.66 -33.18 9.54
C LYS A 989 24.37 -33.32 8.71
N LEU A 990 23.25 -33.61 9.37
CA LEU A 990 21.95 -33.35 8.73
C LEU A 990 21.90 -31.84 8.43
N PRO A 991 21.76 -31.45 7.16
CA PRO A 991 21.89 -30.07 6.77
C PRO A 991 20.66 -29.27 7.22
N THR A 992 20.75 -27.96 7.05
CA THR A 992 19.80 -26.92 7.52
C THR A 992 18.42 -26.92 6.84
N ASP A 993 18.04 -28.04 6.24
CA ASP A 993 17.30 -28.11 5.00
C ASP A 993 15.84 -28.49 5.29
N ARG A 994 15.17 -27.53 5.93
CA ARG A 994 13.70 -27.39 5.99
C ARG A 994 13.11 -27.41 4.57
N PHE A 995 11.82 -27.67 4.37
CA PHE A 995 11.04 -27.73 3.09
C PHE A 995 11.82 -27.58 1.74
N PRO A 996 11.72 -28.52 0.78
CA PRO A 996 12.63 -28.60 -0.39
C PRO A 996 12.75 -27.33 -1.25
N ASP A 997 11.64 -26.67 -1.62
CA ASP A 997 11.70 -25.52 -2.53
C ASP A 997 12.11 -24.22 -1.80
N LYS A 998 13.36 -23.82 -1.97
CA LYS A 998 13.91 -22.56 -1.41
C LYS A 998 13.73 -21.35 -2.30
N THR A 999 13.63 -21.53 -3.61
CA THR A 999 13.43 -20.41 -4.54
C THR A 999 12.02 -19.86 -4.33
N ARG A 1000 11.02 -20.73 -4.48
CA ARG A 1000 9.60 -20.37 -4.37
C ARG A 1000 9.13 -20.27 -2.92
N GLY A 1001 9.84 -20.90 -1.98
CA GLY A 1001 9.71 -20.56 -0.56
C GLY A 1001 8.51 -21.21 0.13
N ILE A 1002 8.18 -20.70 1.32
CA ILE A 1002 7.32 -21.40 2.28
C ILE A 1002 5.85 -21.54 1.78
N PHE A 1003 5.32 -20.57 1.04
CA PHE A 1003 3.91 -20.54 0.58
C PHE A 1003 3.71 -21.01 -0.87
N ASN A 1004 4.65 -21.75 -1.48
CA ASN A 1004 4.42 -22.29 -2.83
C ASN A 1004 3.73 -23.67 -2.84
N GLU A 1005 3.93 -24.47 -1.79
CA GLU A 1005 3.50 -25.88 -1.75
C GLU A 1005 2.54 -26.17 -0.60
N GLY A 1006 1.47 -26.89 -0.90
CA GLY A 1006 0.59 -27.55 0.04
C GLY A 1006 0.87 -29.04 0.25
N GLY A 1007 -0.09 -29.70 0.88
CA GLY A 1007 -0.03 -31.10 1.27
C GLY A 1007 -0.53 -32.11 0.25
N LEU A 1008 -1.02 -31.75 -0.94
CA LEU A 1008 -1.49 -32.75 -1.91
C LEU A 1008 -0.38 -33.72 -2.32
N PHE A 1009 -0.70 -34.99 -2.60
CA PHE A 1009 0.31 -35.99 -2.97
C PHE A 1009 1.22 -35.53 -4.11
N GLY A 1010 0.66 -34.92 -5.16
CA GLY A 1010 1.42 -34.36 -6.27
C GLY A 1010 2.28 -33.15 -5.92
N GLU A 1011 1.82 -32.28 -5.00
CA GLU A 1011 2.66 -31.21 -4.44
C GLU A 1011 3.84 -31.81 -3.68
N ARG A 1012 3.59 -32.78 -2.79
CA ARG A 1012 4.63 -33.44 -2.00
C ARG A 1012 5.66 -34.14 -2.88
N ARG A 1013 5.24 -34.80 -3.96
CA ARG A 1013 6.13 -35.42 -4.97
C ARG A 1013 6.84 -34.41 -5.87
N GLY A 1014 6.45 -33.14 -5.87
CA GLY A 1014 7.03 -32.08 -6.70
C GLY A 1014 6.52 -32.08 -8.15
N TRP A 1015 5.37 -32.69 -8.43
CA TRP A 1015 4.82 -32.85 -9.79
C TRP A 1015 4.57 -31.52 -10.52
N HIS A 1016 4.38 -30.43 -9.79
CA HIS A 1016 4.23 -29.09 -10.36
C HIS A 1016 5.54 -28.49 -10.93
N LEU A 1017 6.70 -29.07 -10.59
CA LEU A 1017 8.02 -28.52 -10.94
C LEU A 1017 8.40 -28.83 -12.41
N PRO A 1018 9.11 -27.91 -13.11
CA PRO A 1018 9.53 -28.11 -14.50
C PRO A 1018 10.36 -29.39 -14.68
N GLY A 1019 10.12 -30.13 -15.77
CA GLY A 1019 10.91 -31.31 -16.11
C GLY A 1019 10.66 -32.55 -15.23
N PHE A 1020 9.57 -32.60 -14.46
CA PHE A 1020 9.10 -33.84 -13.86
C PHE A 1020 8.72 -34.87 -14.94
N ASP A 1021 9.15 -36.13 -14.79
CA ASP A 1021 8.89 -37.18 -15.78
C ASP A 1021 7.43 -37.71 -15.71
N THR A 1022 6.62 -37.26 -16.67
CA THR A 1022 5.23 -37.67 -16.86
C THR A 1022 5.06 -38.78 -17.90
N SER A 1023 6.14 -39.44 -18.36
CA SER A 1023 6.07 -40.47 -19.42
C SER A 1023 5.23 -41.69 -19.04
N SER A 1024 5.11 -42.00 -17.76
CA SER A 1024 4.27 -43.07 -17.20
C SER A 1024 2.80 -42.67 -16.99
N TRP A 1025 2.45 -41.39 -17.17
CA TRP A 1025 1.12 -40.85 -16.88
C TRP A 1025 0.15 -41.04 -18.06
N LEU A 1026 -1.14 -41.13 -17.72
CA LEU A 1026 -2.21 -41.26 -18.70
C LEU A 1026 -2.30 -40.00 -19.57
N ALA A 1027 -2.39 -40.15 -20.89
CA ALA A 1027 -2.74 -39.03 -21.76
C ALA A 1027 -4.25 -38.72 -21.62
N ARG A 1028 -4.59 -37.53 -21.11
CA ARG A 1028 -5.97 -37.10 -20.87
C ARG A 1028 -6.05 -35.59 -20.77
N GLU A 1029 -6.84 -34.98 -21.65
CA GLU A 1029 -7.10 -33.53 -21.66
C GLU A 1029 -7.77 -33.06 -20.36
N LEU A 1030 -7.39 -31.86 -19.89
CA LEU A 1030 -7.88 -31.24 -18.66
C LEU A 1030 -9.41 -31.08 -18.63
N ASP A 1031 -10.01 -30.75 -19.78
CA ASP A 1031 -11.44 -30.50 -19.89
C ASP A 1031 -12.31 -31.76 -19.78
N LEU A 1032 -11.70 -32.96 -19.77
CA LEU A 1032 -12.37 -34.22 -19.48
C LEU A 1032 -12.53 -34.49 -17.97
N GLY A 1033 -11.89 -33.72 -17.10
CA GLY A 1033 -11.96 -33.89 -15.64
C GLY A 1033 -11.45 -35.27 -15.15
N ILE A 1034 -11.80 -35.65 -13.92
CA ILE A 1034 -11.37 -36.93 -13.32
C ILE A 1034 -12.11 -38.11 -13.99
N PRO A 1035 -11.43 -39.24 -14.32
CA PRO A 1035 -12.08 -40.43 -14.89
C PRO A 1035 -13.23 -40.95 -14.02
N GLY A 1036 -14.35 -41.31 -14.64
CA GLY A 1036 -15.53 -41.81 -13.94
C GLY A 1036 -16.47 -40.73 -13.40
N ASP A 1037 -16.11 -39.44 -13.51
CA ASP A 1037 -16.91 -38.31 -13.00
C ASP A 1037 -17.19 -38.38 -11.49
N VAL A 1038 -16.18 -38.82 -10.72
CA VAL A 1038 -16.20 -38.99 -9.26
C VAL A 1038 -15.43 -37.87 -8.53
N ALA A 1039 -15.76 -37.67 -7.25
CA ALA A 1039 -15.01 -36.82 -6.36
C ALA A 1039 -13.58 -37.36 -6.13
N GLY A 1040 -12.60 -36.47 -6.08
CA GLY A 1040 -11.19 -36.85 -5.97
C GLY A 1040 -10.25 -35.71 -6.34
N ILE A 1041 -8.95 -35.99 -6.37
CA ILE A 1041 -7.92 -34.98 -6.68
C ILE A 1041 -6.90 -35.56 -7.64
N ALA A 1042 -6.61 -34.85 -8.72
CA ALA A 1042 -5.66 -35.28 -9.73
C ALA A 1042 -4.76 -34.11 -10.19
N PHE A 1043 -3.60 -34.45 -10.72
CA PHE A 1043 -2.73 -33.50 -11.41
C PHE A 1043 -2.85 -33.67 -12.93
N PHE A 1044 -3.03 -32.55 -13.61
CA PHE A 1044 -2.90 -32.42 -15.06
C PHE A 1044 -1.63 -31.61 -15.35
N ILE A 1045 -0.76 -32.08 -16.23
CA ILE A 1045 0.48 -31.38 -16.63
C ILE A 1045 0.57 -31.32 -18.16
N THR A 1046 0.95 -30.18 -18.71
CA THR A 1046 1.44 -30.08 -20.10
C THR A 1046 2.57 -29.08 -20.23
N ASP A 1047 3.38 -29.24 -21.28
CA ASP A 1047 4.46 -28.33 -21.64
C ASP A 1047 4.11 -27.58 -22.93
N PHE A 1048 4.50 -26.30 -23.00
CA PHE A 1048 4.37 -25.48 -24.19
C PHE A 1048 5.62 -24.61 -24.38
N THR A 1049 5.83 -24.07 -25.58
CA THR A 1049 7.01 -23.23 -25.90
C THR A 1049 6.57 -21.83 -26.28
N LEU A 1050 7.28 -20.82 -25.81
CA LEU A 1050 7.12 -19.43 -26.23
C LEU A 1050 8.33 -18.97 -27.07
N SER A 1051 8.11 -17.99 -27.93
CA SER A 1051 9.16 -17.39 -28.78
C SER A 1051 8.89 -15.90 -29.02
N ILE A 1052 8.56 -15.20 -27.93
CA ILE A 1052 8.19 -13.78 -27.91
C ILE A 1052 9.45 -12.91 -28.00
N GLN A 1053 9.51 -12.03 -29.00
CA GLN A 1053 10.70 -11.24 -29.30
C GLN A 1053 11.18 -10.41 -28.08
N PRO A 1054 12.49 -10.38 -27.74
CA PRO A 1054 13.00 -9.76 -26.51
C PRO A 1054 12.73 -8.26 -26.35
N PHE A 1055 12.28 -7.56 -27.40
CA PHE A 1055 11.94 -6.14 -27.39
C PHE A 1055 10.44 -5.87 -27.19
N LEU A 1056 9.64 -6.91 -26.93
CA LEU A 1056 8.21 -6.79 -26.64
C LEU A 1056 7.93 -7.07 -25.17
N ASP A 1057 7.31 -6.11 -24.46
CA ASP A 1057 6.63 -6.41 -23.20
C ASP A 1057 5.23 -6.94 -23.54
N VAL A 1058 5.08 -8.26 -23.50
CA VAL A 1058 3.81 -8.96 -23.70
C VAL A 1058 3.24 -9.31 -22.34
N HIS A 1059 1.99 -8.93 -22.08
CA HIS A 1059 1.26 -9.30 -20.86
C HIS A 1059 0.43 -10.55 -21.17
N LEU A 1060 0.62 -11.62 -20.39
CA LEU A 1060 -0.04 -12.90 -20.56
C LEU A 1060 -0.86 -13.27 -19.33
N SER A 1061 -2.00 -13.93 -19.57
CA SER A 1061 -2.83 -14.53 -18.51
C SER A 1061 -3.22 -15.96 -18.84
N PHE A 1062 -3.37 -16.77 -17.80
CA PHE A 1062 -4.12 -18.01 -17.87
C PHE A 1062 -5.60 -17.74 -17.53
N HIS A 1063 -6.50 -18.19 -18.39
CA HIS A 1063 -7.94 -17.95 -18.29
C HIS A 1063 -8.70 -19.27 -18.19
N PHE A 1064 -9.28 -19.52 -17.02
CA PHE A 1064 -10.33 -20.52 -16.81
C PHE A 1064 -11.67 -20.00 -17.34
N GLU A 1065 -12.71 -20.84 -17.42
CA GLU A 1065 -14.03 -20.39 -17.79
C GLU A 1065 -14.65 -19.43 -16.75
N ASP A 1066 -15.21 -18.31 -17.23
CA ASP A 1066 -15.83 -17.26 -16.40
C ASP A 1066 -17.13 -17.72 -15.71
N THR A 1067 -17.79 -18.75 -16.25
CA THR A 1067 -19.04 -19.27 -15.70
C THR A 1067 -18.80 -19.94 -14.36
N LEU A 1068 -19.53 -19.50 -13.33
CA LEU A 1068 -19.52 -20.11 -12.01
C LEU A 1068 -20.53 -21.26 -11.93
N GLY A 1069 -20.31 -22.19 -10.99
CA GLY A 1069 -21.26 -23.23 -10.59
C GLY A 1069 -20.77 -24.67 -10.72
N GLN A 1070 -19.60 -24.92 -11.33
CA GLN A 1070 -19.00 -26.26 -11.32
C GLN A 1070 -18.41 -26.56 -9.93
N PRO A 1071 -18.65 -27.74 -9.32
CA PRO A 1071 -18.11 -28.08 -8.00
C PRO A 1071 -16.66 -28.58 -8.12
N TYR A 1072 -15.74 -27.70 -8.51
CA TYR A 1072 -14.31 -27.99 -8.49
C TYR A 1072 -13.48 -26.84 -7.92
N ARG A 1073 -12.32 -27.21 -7.38
CA ARG A 1073 -11.21 -26.31 -7.07
C ARG A 1073 -10.03 -26.69 -7.94
N ALA A 1074 -9.33 -25.69 -8.50
CA ALA A 1074 -8.14 -25.90 -9.30
C ALA A 1074 -6.99 -25.02 -8.79
N TYR A 1075 -5.81 -25.61 -8.70
CA TYR A 1075 -4.56 -24.96 -8.33
C TYR A 1075 -3.71 -24.86 -9.58
N LEU A 1076 -3.58 -23.66 -10.13
CA LEU A 1076 -2.72 -23.39 -11.27
C LEU A 1076 -1.27 -23.32 -10.79
N PHE A 1077 -0.36 -24.02 -11.46
CA PHE A 1077 1.08 -23.85 -11.31
C PHE A 1077 1.71 -23.57 -12.67
N VAL A 1078 2.63 -22.61 -12.75
CA VAL A 1078 3.38 -22.26 -13.96
C VAL A 1078 4.86 -22.28 -13.63
N ASN A 1079 5.61 -23.16 -14.30
CA ASN A 1079 7.02 -23.43 -14.03
C ASN A 1079 7.32 -23.69 -12.54
N GLY A 1080 6.41 -24.41 -11.86
CA GLY A 1080 6.49 -24.72 -10.43
C GLY A 1080 5.97 -23.63 -9.49
N TRP A 1081 5.80 -22.39 -9.93
CA TRP A 1081 5.16 -21.35 -9.14
C TRP A 1081 3.66 -21.59 -9.10
N MET A 1082 3.07 -21.78 -7.92
CA MET A 1082 1.62 -21.84 -7.78
C MET A 1082 1.09 -20.46 -8.18
N MET A 1083 0.41 -20.31 -9.34
CA MET A 1083 -0.07 -19.03 -9.89
C MET A 1083 -1.54 -18.69 -9.58
N GLY A 1084 -2.27 -19.57 -8.90
CA GLY A 1084 -3.55 -19.21 -8.29
C GLY A 1084 -4.53 -20.33 -7.95
N LYS A 1085 -5.49 -20.00 -7.06
CA LYS A 1085 -6.67 -20.82 -6.79
C LYS A 1085 -7.85 -20.39 -7.67
N ARG A 1086 -8.45 -21.32 -8.40
CA ARG A 1086 -9.77 -21.19 -9.06
C ARG A 1086 -10.80 -21.98 -8.25
N ILE A 1087 -11.78 -21.30 -7.65
CA ILE A 1087 -12.91 -21.92 -6.96
C ILE A 1087 -14.15 -21.79 -7.86
N ALA A 1088 -14.48 -22.84 -8.61
CA ALA A 1088 -15.40 -22.73 -9.73
C ALA A 1088 -16.88 -22.56 -9.33
N ASN A 1089 -17.26 -23.03 -8.15
CA ASN A 1089 -18.59 -22.82 -7.57
C ASN A 1089 -18.75 -21.47 -6.86
N LEU A 1090 -17.67 -20.72 -6.63
CA LEU A 1090 -17.68 -19.51 -5.80
C LEU A 1090 -17.25 -18.23 -6.52
N GLY A 1091 -16.14 -18.23 -7.26
CA GLY A 1091 -15.62 -17.01 -7.90
C GLY A 1091 -15.15 -15.91 -6.93
N PRO A 1092 -14.77 -14.72 -7.43
CA PRO A 1092 -15.01 -14.25 -8.80
C PRO A 1092 -13.92 -14.60 -9.81
N GLN A 1093 -12.67 -14.85 -9.37
CA GLN A 1093 -11.53 -14.91 -10.28
C GLN A 1093 -11.56 -16.14 -11.22
N ALA A 1094 -11.43 -15.86 -12.52
CA ALA A 1094 -11.20 -16.85 -13.59
C ALA A 1094 -9.92 -16.56 -14.40
N LYS A 1095 -9.35 -15.35 -14.31
CA LYS A 1095 -8.17 -14.91 -15.06
C LYS A 1095 -6.98 -14.66 -14.12
N PHE A 1096 -5.82 -15.16 -14.48
CA PHE A 1096 -4.60 -15.19 -13.65
C PHE A 1096 -3.40 -14.67 -14.47
N PRO A 1097 -3.01 -13.39 -14.32
CA PRO A 1097 -1.85 -12.81 -15.00
C PRO A 1097 -0.52 -13.41 -14.53
N VAL A 1098 0.31 -13.82 -15.48
CA VAL A 1098 1.63 -14.42 -15.20
C VAL A 1098 2.70 -13.72 -16.03
N HIS A 1099 3.70 -13.15 -15.36
CA HIS A 1099 4.72 -12.33 -16.02
C HIS A 1099 5.85 -13.14 -16.66
N GLN A 1100 6.50 -12.53 -17.64
CA GLN A 1100 7.87 -12.89 -18.03
C GLN A 1100 8.78 -12.98 -16.80
N GLY A 1101 9.67 -13.97 -16.78
CA GLY A 1101 10.46 -14.34 -15.60
C GLY A 1101 9.87 -15.59 -14.95
N ILE A 1102 8.60 -15.55 -14.54
CA ILE A 1102 7.88 -16.80 -14.20
C ILE A 1102 7.68 -17.61 -15.48
N LEU A 1103 7.18 -16.98 -16.54
CA LEU A 1103 7.20 -17.53 -17.90
C LEU A 1103 8.55 -17.25 -18.57
N ASP A 1104 9.14 -18.29 -19.18
CA ASP A 1104 10.24 -18.15 -20.12
C ASP A 1104 9.67 -17.82 -21.51
N TYR A 1105 9.88 -16.59 -21.96
CA TYR A 1105 9.36 -16.09 -23.24
C TYR A 1105 10.14 -16.58 -24.47
N GLN A 1106 11.27 -17.26 -24.27
CA GLN A 1106 12.14 -17.78 -25.33
C GLN A 1106 12.40 -19.30 -25.20
N GLY A 1107 11.63 -19.99 -24.36
CA GLY A 1107 11.87 -21.40 -24.02
C GLY A 1107 10.61 -22.20 -23.71
N GLN A 1108 10.86 -23.38 -23.15
CA GLN A 1108 9.83 -24.32 -22.72
C GLN A 1108 9.26 -23.90 -21.35
N ASN A 1109 7.96 -24.03 -21.20
CA ASN A 1109 7.21 -23.74 -19.98
C ASN A 1109 6.35 -24.95 -19.64
N THR A 1110 6.34 -25.34 -18.36
CA THR A 1110 5.45 -26.35 -17.81
C THR A 1110 4.27 -25.67 -17.13
N VAL A 1111 3.04 -26.08 -17.45
CA VAL A 1111 1.84 -25.73 -16.68
C VAL A 1111 1.28 -26.98 -16.03
N ALA A 1112 0.99 -26.90 -14.73
CA ALA A 1112 0.33 -27.96 -13.98
C ALA A 1112 -0.96 -27.43 -13.34
N VAL A 1113 -1.98 -28.27 -13.26
CA VAL A 1113 -3.25 -27.98 -12.61
C VAL A 1113 -3.57 -29.12 -11.64
N ALA A 1114 -3.56 -28.84 -10.34
CA ALA A 1114 -4.15 -29.77 -9.37
C ALA A 1114 -5.67 -29.54 -9.37
N LEU A 1115 -6.41 -30.47 -9.96
CA LEU A 1115 -7.87 -30.44 -10.04
C LEU A 1115 -8.47 -31.27 -8.91
N TRP A 1116 -9.25 -30.64 -8.05
CA TRP A 1116 -10.06 -31.28 -7.03
C TRP A 1116 -11.53 -31.21 -7.46
N ALA A 1117 -12.08 -32.36 -7.84
CA ALA A 1117 -13.52 -32.54 -8.04
C ALA A 1117 -14.17 -32.73 -6.67
N MET A 1118 -15.09 -31.84 -6.30
CA MET A 1118 -15.66 -31.80 -4.95
C MET A 1118 -16.88 -32.71 -4.78
N GLU A 1119 -17.48 -33.23 -5.86
CA GLU A 1119 -18.70 -34.04 -5.81
C GLU A 1119 -18.62 -35.14 -6.89
N ASP A 1120 -19.41 -36.21 -6.73
CA ASP A 1120 -19.57 -37.28 -7.72
C ASP A 1120 -20.41 -36.83 -8.93
N VAL A 1121 -19.94 -35.79 -9.62
CA VAL A 1121 -20.55 -35.22 -10.82
C VAL A 1121 -19.50 -34.83 -11.86
N PRO A 1122 -19.87 -34.75 -13.16
CA PRO A 1122 -18.98 -34.27 -14.21
C PRO A 1122 -18.45 -32.84 -13.96
N VAL A 1123 -17.13 -32.69 -13.83
CA VAL A 1123 -16.43 -31.40 -13.84
C VAL A 1123 -15.59 -31.25 -15.11
N ARG A 1124 -15.62 -30.08 -15.73
CA ARG A 1124 -15.07 -29.81 -17.08
C ARG A 1124 -14.35 -28.44 -17.09
N PRO A 1125 -13.18 -28.31 -16.43
CA PRO A 1125 -12.41 -27.06 -16.39
C PRO A 1125 -11.78 -26.74 -17.75
N LYS A 1126 -11.75 -25.47 -18.16
CA LYS A 1126 -11.19 -25.03 -19.45
C LYS A 1126 -10.15 -23.94 -19.30
N LEU A 1127 -8.88 -24.32 -19.40
CA LEU A 1127 -7.75 -23.39 -19.28
C LEU A 1127 -7.18 -22.98 -20.64
N ARG A 1128 -6.96 -21.68 -20.85
CA ARG A 1128 -6.31 -21.12 -22.04
C ARG A 1128 -5.24 -20.11 -21.65
N LEU A 1129 -4.15 -20.05 -22.42
CA LEU A 1129 -3.20 -18.94 -22.37
C LEU A 1129 -3.70 -17.83 -23.31
N ILE A 1130 -3.76 -16.60 -22.84
CA ILE A 1130 -4.24 -15.43 -23.60
C ILE A 1130 -3.24 -14.28 -23.55
N VAL A 1131 -3.20 -13.50 -24.64
CA VAL A 1131 -2.46 -12.23 -24.73
C VAL A 1131 -3.36 -11.09 -24.29
N ASP A 1132 -2.94 -10.33 -23.30
CA ASP A 1132 -3.70 -9.22 -22.74
C ASP A 1132 -3.33 -7.87 -23.36
N GLN A 1133 -2.03 -7.61 -23.48
CA GLN A 1133 -1.44 -6.39 -24.04
C GLN A 1133 -0.08 -6.71 -24.66
N VAL A 1134 0.35 -5.89 -25.61
CA VAL A 1134 1.68 -5.96 -26.24
C VAL A 1134 2.22 -4.55 -26.41
N TYR A 1135 3.42 -4.30 -25.89
CA TYR A 1135 4.14 -3.03 -26.04
C TYR A 1135 5.48 -3.26 -26.71
N ASP A 1136 5.82 -2.42 -27.69
CA ASP A 1136 7.18 -2.30 -28.18
C ASP A 1136 8.01 -1.53 -27.14
N SER A 1137 8.84 -2.24 -26.38
CA SER A 1137 9.33 -1.80 -25.07
C SER A 1137 10.84 -1.58 -25.02
N ALA A 1138 11.28 -0.71 -24.11
CA ALA A 1138 12.69 -0.59 -23.73
C ALA A 1138 13.09 -1.54 -22.59
N LEU A 1139 12.17 -2.34 -22.08
CA LEU A 1139 12.42 -3.31 -21.01
C LEU A 1139 13.35 -4.43 -21.54
N GLU A 1140 14.36 -4.81 -20.74
CA GLU A 1140 15.37 -5.79 -21.12
C GLU A 1140 15.88 -6.52 -19.87
N GLY A 1141 16.57 -7.65 -20.05
CA GLY A 1141 17.24 -8.35 -18.95
C GLY A 1141 16.31 -9.03 -17.94
N ILE A 1142 15.06 -9.35 -18.33
CA ILE A 1142 14.14 -10.11 -17.49
C ILE A 1142 14.63 -11.56 -17.38
N THR A 1143 14.90 -12.02 -16.16
CA THR A 1143 15.48 -13.33 -15.87
C THR A 1143 14.43 -14.28 -15.30
N SER A 1144 14.44 -15.53 -15.77
CA SER A 1144 13.68 -16.63 -15.17
C SER A 1144 14.49 -17.38 -14.12
N ASP A 1145 13.90 -17.58 -12.94
CA ASP A 1145 14.41 -18.47 -11.88
C ASP A 1145 13.38 -19.55 -11.60
N ASN A 1146 13.43 -20.60 -12.43
CA ASN A 1146 12.50 -21.73 -12.41
C ASN A 1146 13.29 -23.03 -12.20
N PRO A 1147 13.75 -23.34 -10.97
CA PRO A 1147 14.48 -24.57 -10.72
C PRO A 1147 13.65 -25.79 -11.14
N PRO A 1148 14.24 -26.75 -11.86
CA PRO A 1148 13.55 -27.95 -12.31
C PRO A 1148 13.28 -28.91 -11.13
N TRP A 1149 12.51 -29.95 -11.40
CA TRP A 1149 12.24 -31.00 -10.44
C TRP A 1149 13.53 -31.66 -9.93
N SER A 1150 13.53 -31.97 -8.64
CA SER A 1150 14.56 -32.77 -7.98
C SER A 1150 13.90 -33.67 -6.94
N ASN A 1151 14.46 -34.87 -6.74
CA ASN A 1151 14.09 -35.76 -5.66
C ASN A 1151 14.71 -35.36 -4.31
N VAL A 1152 15.64 -34.39 -4.28
CA VAL A 1152 16.33 -33.96 -3.06
C VAL A 1152 15.35 -33.37 -2.05
N GLY A 1153 15.37 -33.88 -0.82
CA GLY A 1153 14.42 -33.55 0.24
C GLY A 1153 13.02 -34.15 0.07
N ARG A 1154 12.79 -34.95 -0.98
CA ARG A 1154 11.54 -35.67 -1.28
C ARG A 1154 11.71 -37.19 -1.27
N GLU A 1155 12.88 -37.71 -0.89
CA GLU A 1155 13.27 -39.12 -0.96
C GLU A 1155 12.48 -40.03 -0.01
N TYR A 1156 11.93 -39.45 1.06
CA TYR A 1156 11.30 -40.18 2.17
C TYR A 1156 9.79 -40.43 1.97
N LEU A 1157 9.19 -39.85 0.94
CA LEU A 1157 7.75 -39.91 0.64
C LEU A 1157 7.31 -41.23 0.00
#